data_AF-A0A255HYH4-F1
#
_entry.id   AF-A0A255HYH4-F1
#
_cell.length_a   1.000
_cell.length_b   1.000
_cell.length_c   1.000
_cell.angle_alpha   90.00
_cell.angle_beta   90.00
_cell.angle_gamma   90.00
#
_symmetry.space_group_name_H-M   'P 1'
#
loop_
_entity.id
_entity.type
_entity.pdbx_description
1 polymer ?
#
loop_
_entity_poly.entity_id
_entity_poly.type
_entity_poly.pdbx_seq_one_letter_code
_entity_poly.pdbx_strand_id
1 'polypeptide(L)'
;MPSAVVEPDGTFGVGYSYDSPYGQLWVTSNILPFLQMTGRYVSITGIPGFTNVPGEYGSGYGRYKDKVVDAKLRLWQETTWLPSVAVGATDLFGTELFKGQYVVATKTFGATKNIEASLGYARKRPDGPFAGLRWTPAALPRWSVVAEYDTTNYQRDFRAAETAAGKRSKGPSMGLEYRWGWLAVQAARSRDQFSVNAFVSIPFGEREFIPKVFEPAYFVDDKNPPPRPTRDEWRNDAGYGADLVKALVKQDYKNIRVVQEGNTLALTLTNSRISNLGRAVGRAARTAVAFMPVGVSNLRITYTKLDQPIATYEFLDIPKLNDYFAGKIDRKAFLDVVLMRYPEKSDIIRDDQQTWLNEFLDRPAQAQSAVVATTPAARPVMAVEPAAASGAAAADVAATIPVPAVVKAANAVQNDGKLAVALGVDGDVVQVKSLDREANRFKIAPKVGFFFNDPSGAFRYSISALANYDQRLGDGLYLNSAASLQLLETVSGVKQPSNSDLPHVRSDVAKYMRGGRFSLSRIVLNKYDSPAERVYTRMSAGLYEDMFRGVGGQVLYLPKDSRWAADLAVDALQQRGYKGLFDSLDYKTVTAIGSLHYRLPHDITVTARAGRFLAKDSGVRVEFKRRFQSGIEVGAWYTHTNANDIATPGSVANPYQDRGIFLSVPLNSMLPMDTQSTAGFSISPWTRDGGQMVASPGDLYDMVERPRADMHSYDGLGNFAERADEQNLPAVNPPVRPFVSPWPAMRARLEQSSSAMPEPADWVKATALIGGVVVATALSDKPVDRFVKKHQYSSVLRNWDRVGKAMPFALVGAAGAAFAFGDDRMQNIGLISMQSVAAATGLAMVGKYAIGRARPGEERGPWSSVGDGYKRSDASFPSGHSTIAFAAVTPFAKEYDAPWLYGVAALGAAGRVAGRNHWVSDTVAGSILGYAVGSWLWSAQRDQDKSGLSINPGPKEVSVTWQTKY
;
A
#
# COMPACT_ATOMS: atom_id res chain seq x y z
N MET A 1 -26.84 2.01 -7.97
CA MET A 1 -26.52 3.10 -8.91
C MET A 1 -25.47 4.03 -8.29
N PRO A 2 -24.81 4.90 -9.07
CA PRO A 2 -23.77 5.74 -8.51
C PRO A 2 -24.30 6.75 -7.47
N SER A 3 -23.56 6.94 -6.38
CA SER A 3 -23.71 8.05 -5.45
C SER A 3 -22.37 8.78 -5.27
N ALA A 4 -22.44 10.03 -4.81
CA ALA A 4 -21.26 10.83 -4.47
C ALA A 4 -20.67 10.44 -3.10
N VAL A 5 -21.30 9.51 -2.38
CA VAL A 5 -20.76 8.96 -1.14
C VAL A 5 -19.59 8.04 -1.47
N VAL A 6 -18.54 8.20 -0.67
CA VAL A 6 -17.41 7.29 -0.58
C VAL A 6 -17.39 6.79 0.86
N GLU A 7 -17.09 5.49 1.04
CA GLU A 7 -16.86 4.92 2.36
C GLU A 7 -15.70 5.66 3.10
N PRO A 8 -15.53 5.46 4.41
CA PRO A 8 -14.41 6.03 5.15
C PRO A 8 -13.04 5.75 4.50
N ASP A 9 -12.06 6.58 4.86
CA ASP A 9 -10.69 6.42 4.40
C ASP A 9 -10.11 5.07 4.85
N GLY A 10 -9.44 4.36 3.95
CA GLY A 10 -8.91 3.02 4.23
C GLY A 10 -9.96 1.91 4.32
N THR A 11 -11.21 2.14 3.89
CA THR A 11 -12.16 1.03 3.75
C THR A 11 -11.83 0.17 2.53
N PHE A 12 -11.77 -1.14 2.73
CA PHE A 12 -11.59 -2.14 1.69
C PHE A 12 -12.80 -3.07 1.66
N GLY A 13 -13.41 -3.22 0.50
CA GLY A 13 -14.57 -4.09 0.31
C GLY A 13 -14.26 -5.21 -0.68
N VAL A 14 -14.72 -6.41 -0.39
CA VAL A 14 -14.76 -7.53 -1.36
C VAL A 14 -16.15 -8.12 -1.38
N GLY A 15 -16.68 -8.38 -2.56
CA GLY A 15 -18.04 -8.90 -2.69
C GLY A 15 -18.30 -9.63 -3.99
N TYR A 16 -19.43 -10.32 -3.99
CA TYR A 16 -20.00 -10.94 -5.17
C TYR A 16 -21.39 -10.37 -5.41
N SER A 17 -21.62 -9.88 -6.63
CA SER A 17 -22.91 -9.39 -7.09
C SER A 17 -23.39 -10.22 -8.28
N TYR A 18 -24.66 -10.59 -8.28
CA TYR A 18 -25.32 -11.19 -9.42
C TYR A 18 -26.48 -10.30 -9.86
N ASP A 19 -26.43 -9.85 -11.11
CA ASP A 19 -27.48 -9.09 -11.76
C ASP A 19 -27.60 -9.57 -13.21
N SER A 20 -28.56 -10.46 -13.47
CA SER A 20 -28.66 -11.23 -14.72
C SER A 20 -28.50 -10.35 -15.98
N PRO A 21 -27.64 -10.75 -16.95
CA PRO A 21 -26.84 -11.98 -17.03
C PRO A 21 -25.46 -11.91 -16.32
N TYR A 22 -25.16 -10.81 -15.63
CA TYR A 22 -23.83 -10.47 -15.11
C TYR A 22 -23.59 -11.01 -13.70
N GLY A 23 -22.63 -11.92 -13.54
CA GLY A 23 -22.07 -12.28 -12.23
C GLY A 23 -20.73 -11.60 -12.04
N GLN A 24 -20.54 -10.83 -10.97
CA GLN A 24 -19.36 -9.99 -10.75
C GLN A 24 -18.74 -10.30 -9.40
N LEU A 25 -17.45 -10.67 -9.40
CA LEU A 25 -16.61 -10.58 -8.20
C LEU A 25 -15.96 -9.20 -8.21
N TRP A 26 -16.08 -8.44 -7.14
CA TRP A 26 -15.56 -7.08 -7.08
C TRP A 26 -14.75 -6.84 -5.81
N VAL A 27 -13.76 -5.96 -5.95
CA VAL A 27 -12.90 -5.48 -4.87
C VAL A 27 -12.88 -3.96 -4.96
N THR A 28 -13.22 -3.26 -3.88
CA THR A 28 -13.17 -1.81 -3.79
C THR A 28 -12.19 -1.38 -2.71
N SER A 29 -11.50 -0.27 -2.93
CA SER A 29 -10.63 0.32 -1.92
C SER A 29 -10.69 1.84 -1.98
N ASN A 30 -10.85 2.45 -0.81
CA ASN A 30 -10.73 3.89 -0.62
C ASN A 30 -9.30 4.22 -0.19
N ILE A 31 -8.41 4.19 -1.19
CA ILE A 31 -6.97 4.44 -0.98
C ILE A 31 -6.73 5.89 -0.60
N LEU A 32 -7.63 6.82 -0.91
CA LEU A 32 -7.64 8.22 -0.46
C LEU A 32 -9.09 8.60 -0.12
N PRO A 33 -9.35 9.56 0.78
CA PRO A 33 -10.72 9.91 1.20
C PRO A 33 -11.59 10.49 0.09
N PHE A 34 -10.99 10.82 -1.06
CA PHE A 34 -11.67 11.35 -2.24
C PHE A 34 -11.57 10.42 -3.45
N LEU A 35 -10.83 9.31 -3.37
CA LEU A 35 -10.63 8.38 -4.48
C LEU A 35 -11.03 6.97 -4.06
N GLN A 36 -12.09 6.47 -4.67
CA GLN A 36 -12.51 5.08 -4.59
C GLN A 36 -12.14 4.37 -5.89
N MET A 37 -11.40 3.27 -5.79
CA MET A 37 -11.07 2.42 -6.92
C MET A 37 -11.76 1.07 -6.77
N THR A 38 -12.34 0.54 -7.84
CA THR A 38 -13.01 -0.76 -7.83
C THR A 38 -12.52 -1.62 -8.98
N GLY A 39 -11.92 -2.77 -8.68
CA GLY A 39 -11.66 -3.83 -9.64
C GLY A 39 -12.81 -4.81 -9.67
N ARG A 40 -13.28 -5.21 -10.86
CA ARG A 40 -14.35 -6.18 -11.05
C ARG A 40 -13.96 -7.24 -12.05
N TYR A 41 -14.34 -8.47 -11.77
CA TYR A 41 -14.28 -9.60 -12.69
C TYR A 41 -15.71 -9.99 -13.06
N VAL A 42 -16.12 -9.65 -14.28
CA VAL A 42 -17.50 -9.76 -14.74
C VAL A 42 -17.64 -10.97 -15.64
N SER A 43 -18.49 -11.92 -15.26
CA SER A 43 -18.90 -13.07 -16.09
C SER A 43 -20.26 -12.83 -16.73
N ILE A 44 -20.42 -13.21 -17.99
CA ILE A 44 -21.67 -13.04 -18.75
C ILE A 44 -22.31 -14.41 -18.99
N THR A 45 -23.47 -14.62 -18.38
CA THR A 45 -24.24 -15.85 -18.53
C THR A 45 -24.84 -15.97 -19.93
N GLY A 46 -24.71 -17.14 -20.54
CA GLY A 46 -25.21 -17.42 -21.90
C GLY A 46 -24.19 -17.17 -23.01
N ILE A 47 -23.08 -16.49 -22.73
CA ILE A 47 -22.02 -16.26 -23.72
C ILE A 47 -20.86 -17.23 -23.48
N PRO A 48 -20.50 -18.08 -24.47
CA PRO A 48 -19.33 -18.94 -24.36
C PRO A 48 -18.03 -18.12 -24.28
N GLY A 49 -17.10 -18.57 -23.45
CA GLY A 49 -15.78 -17.96 -23.30
C GLY A 49 -14.82 -18.25 -24.45
N PHE A 50 -13.63 -17.63 -24.40
CA PHE A 50 -12.59 -17.81 -25.41
C PHE A 50 -11.99 -19.23 -25.35
N THR A 51 -11.66 -19.80 -26.51
CA THR A 51 -10.87 -21.03 -26.66
C THR A 51 -9.67 -20.74 -27.56
N ASN A 52 -8.66 -21.60 -27.48
CA ASN A 52 -7.51 -21.57 -28.39
C ASN A 52 -7.47 -22.78 -29.32
N VAL A 53 -8.53 -23.60 -29.37
CA VAL A 53 -8.69 -24.70 -30.32
C VAL A 53 -9.44 -24.19 -31.56
N PRO A 54 -8.83 -24.20 -32.76
CA PRO A 54 -9.52 -23.86 -33.99
C PRO A 54 -10.74 -24.77 -34.20
N GLY A 55 -11.93 -24.20 -34.33
CA GLY A 55 -13.17 -24.94 -34.57
C GLY A 55 -14.00 -25.34 -33.33
N GLU A 56 -13.51 -25.15 -32.10
CA GLU A 56 -14.24 -25.50 -30.87
C GLU A 56 -14.56 -24.29 -29.99
N TYR A 57 -15.18 -23.24 -30.55
CA TYR A 57 -15.46 -21.99 -29.83
C TYR A 57 -16.27 -22.23 -28.54
N GLY A 58 -15.62 -22.08 -27.37
CA GLY A 58 -16.26 -22.19 -26.05
C GLY A 58 -15.96 -23.47 -25.25
N SER A 59 -15.23 -24.46 -25.76
CA SER A 59 -14.90 -25.68 -24.99
C SER A 59 -13.88 -25.36 -23.87
N GLY A 60 -14.24 -25.59 -22.61
CA GLY A 60 -13.34 -25.53 -21.44
C GLY A 60 -13.24 -24.22 -20.65
N TYR A 61 -13.48 -23.04 -21.24
CA TYR A 61 -13.37 -21.73 -20.53
C TYR A 61 -14.65 -21.34 -19.76
N GLY A 62 -15.76 -22.03 -20.07
CA GLY A 62 -17.09 -21.77 -19.51
C GLY A 62 -17.68 -20.49 -20.09
N ARG A 63 -18.16 -19.61 -19.21
CA ARG A 63 -18.76 -18.31 -19.58
C ARG A 63 -17.70 -17.28 -19.94
N TYR A 64 -18.03 -16.37 -20.87
CA TYR A 64 -17.23 -15.18 -21.18
C TYR A 64 -17.02 -14.34 -19.91
N LYS A 65 -15.78 -13.88 -19.72
CA LYS A 65 -15.38 -13.09 -18.55
C LYS A 65 -14.54 -11.91 -18.98
N ASP A 66 -14.71 -10.80 -18.28
CA ASP A 66 -14.02 -9.54 -18.54
C ASP A 66 -13.50 -8.92 -17.24
N LYS A 67 -12.41 -8.14 -17.37
CA LYS A 67 -11.77 -7.44 -16.25
C LYS A 67 -12.05 -5.96 -16.37
N VAL A 68 -12.60 -5.39 -15.32
CA VAL A 68 -13.06 -4.01 -15.31
C VAL A 68 -12.42 -3.27 -14.15
N VAL A 69 -11.96 -2.04 -14.39
CA VAL A 69 -11.45 -1.16 -13.34
C VAL A 69 -12.20 0.15 -13.39
N ASP A 70 -12.82 0.50 -12.29
CA ASP A 70 -13.56 1.75 -12.11
C ASP A 70 -12.81 2.68 -11.16
N ALA A 71 -12.98 3.98 -11.36
CA ALA A 71 -12.57 5.01 -10.41
C ALA A 71 -13.70 6.01 -10.17
N LYS A 72 -13.88 6.39 -8.90
CA LYS A 72 -14.75 7.48 -8.47
C LYS A 72 -13.92 8.50 -7.72
N LEU A 73 -13.95 9.73 -8.20
CA LEU A 73 -13.31 10.88 -7.60
C LEU A 73 -14.37 11.79 -6.98
N ARG A 74 -14.41 11.87 -5.66
CA ARG A 74 -15.26 12.80 -4.92
C ARG A 74 -14.63 14.18 -4.96
N LEU A 75 -15.31 15.11 -5.62
CA LEU A 75 -14.85 16.47 -5.83
C LEU A 75 -14.96 17.31 -4.55
N TRP A 76 -16.08 17.19 -3.81
CA TRP A 76 -16.23 17.85 -2.50
C TRP A 76 -17.14 17.07 -1.56
N GLN A 77 -17.03 17.33 -0.25
CA GLN A 77 -17.93 16.78 0.76
C GLN A 77 -19.21 17.59 0.83
N GLU A 78 -20.28 16.92 1.25
CA GLU A 78 -21.51 17.58 1.63
C GLU A 78 -21.25 18.62 2.72
N THR A 79 -21.89 19.78 2.61
CA THR A 79 -21.96 20.82 3.64
C THR A 79 -23.41 21.03 4.05
N THR A 80 -23.68 21.97 4.96
CA THR A 80 -25.06 22.35 5.32
C THR A 80 -25.90 22.68 4.09
N TRP A 81 -25.34 23.41 3.12
CA TRP A 81 -26.08 23.88 1.94
C TRP A 81 -25.79 23.04 0.67
N LEU A 82 -24.53 22.75 0.37
CA LEU A 82 -24.18 22.03 -0.86
C LEU A 82 -24.22 20.51 -0.70
N PRO A 83 -24.66 19.76 -1.72
CA PRO A 83 -24.52 18.30 -1.77
C PRO A 83 -23.05 17.91 -1.94
N SER A 84 -22.69 16.67 -1.58
CA SER A 84 -21.44 16.04 -2.03
C SER A 84 -21.51 15.84 -3.54
N VAL A 85 -20.41 16.05 -4.27
CA VAL A 85 -20.35 15.74 -5.71
C VAL A 85 -19.16 14.86 -6.04
N ALA A 86 -19.39 13.90 -6.93
CA ALA A 86 -18.36 13.02 -7.45
C ALA A 86 -18.46 12.87 -8.96
N VAL A 87 -17.32 12.62 -9.59
CA VAL A 87 -17.22 12.13 -10.96
C VAL A 87 -16.72 10.70 -10.93
N GLY A 88 -17.26 9.85 -11.79
CA GLY A 88 -16.79 8.48 -11.89
C GLY A 88 -16.66 8.03 -13.33
N ALA A 89 -15.75 7.09 -13.53
CA ALA A 89 -15.53 6.41 -14.78
C ALA A 89 -15.45 4.92 -14.51
N THR A 90 -16.21 4.15 -15.29
CA THR A 90 -16.19 2.68 -15.24
C THR A 90 -15.43 2.15 -16.44
N ASP A 91 -14.76 1.01 -16.24
CA ASP A 91 -13.99 0.32 -17.27
C ASP A 91 -12.94 1.20 -17.95
N LEU A 92 -12.01 1.72 -17.12
CA LEU A 92 -10.92 2.59 -17.52
C LEU A 92 -9.83 1.89 -18.35
N PHE A 93 -9.71 0.58 -18.20
CA PHE A 93 -8.65 -0.23 -18.80
C PHE A 93 -9.21 -1.56 -19.30
N GLY A 94 -8.65 -2.11 -20.38
CA GLY A 94 -9.03 -3.44 -20.88
C GLY A 94 -9.89 -3.35 -22.14
N THR A 95 -10.95 -4.16 -22.19
CA THR A 95 -11.82 -4.32 -23.36
C THR A 95 -12.84 -3.19 -23.51
N GLU A 96 -13.05 -2.37 -22.47
CA GLU A 96 -14.01 -1.25 -22.43
C GLU A 96 -15.48 -1.67 -22.67
N LEU A 97 -15.84 -2.95 -22.47
CA LEU A 97 -17.20 -3.47 -22.68
C LEU A 97 -18.25 -2.81 -21.76
N PHE A 98 -17.84 -2.34 -20.59
CA PHE A 98 -18.71 -1.75 -19.57
C PHE A 98 -18.40 -0.28 -19.31
N LYS A 99 -17.84 0.40 -20.32
CA LYS A 99 -17.40 1.78 -20.22
C LYS A 99 -18.53 2.76 -19.98
N GLY A 100 -18.36 3.57 -18.94
CA GLY A 100 -19.34 4.56 -18.49
C GLY A 100 -18.65 5.74 -17.83
N GLN A 101 -19.30 6.89 -17.87
CA GLN A 101 -18.85 8.10 -17.18
C GLN A 101 -20.06 8.79 -16.56
N TYR A 102 -19.92 9.31 -15.34
CA TYR A 102 -21.00 9.99 -14.66
C TYR A 102 -20.51 11.14 -13.79
N VAL A 103 -21.40 12.09 -13.56
CA VAL A 103 -21.35 13.06 -12.47
C VAL A 103 -22.57 12.86 -11.59
N VAL A 104 -22.39 12.93 -10.28
CA VAL A 104 -23.46 12.72 -9.31
C VAL A 104 -23.34 13.68 -8.14
N ALA A 105 -24.48 14.20 -7.70
CA ALA A 105 -24.63 14.98 -6.49
C ALA A 105 -25.46 14.19 -5.47
N THR A 106 -25.02 14.16 -4.21
CA THR A 106 -25.68 13.44 -3.12
C THR A 106 -25.83 14.31 -1.88
N LYS A 107 -27.02 14.29 -1.26
CA LYS A 107 -27.36 15.03 -0.05
C LYS A 107 -27.97 14.11 1.00
N THR A 108 -27.64 14.35 2.26
CA THR A 108 -28.22 13.62 3.40
C THR A 108 -29.21 14.50 4.17
N PHE A 109 -30.31 13.89 4.60
CA PHE A 109 -31.41 14.54 5.30
C PHE A 109 -31.88 13.70 6.50
N GLY A 110 -32.72 14.29 7.35
CA GLY A 110 -33.26 13.67 8.56
C GLY A 110 -32.43 13.95 9.81
N ALA A 111 -33.04 13.78 10.99
CA ALA A 111 -32.43 14.14 12.28
C ALA A 111 -31.08 13.45 12.57
N THR A 112 -30.85 12.28 11.95
CA THR A 112 -29.62 11.51 12.06
C THR A 112 -28.92 11.29 10.71
N LYS A 113 -29.20 12.13 9.70
CA LYS A 113 -28.70 11.98 8.31
C LYS A 113 -29.00 10.61 7.71
N ASN A 114 -30.20 10.12 7.97
CA ASN A 114 -30.60 8.74 7.68
C ASN A 114 -31.33 8.55 6.34
N ILE A 115 -31.50 9.64 5.57
CA ILE A 115 -31.97 9.61 4.18
C ILE A 115 -30.86 10.18 3.30
N GLU A 116 -30.41 9.41 2.31
CA GLU A 116 -29.45 9.83 1.30
C GLU A 116 -30.17 9.92 -0.05
N ALA A 117 -30.14 11.09 -0.69
CA ALA A 117 -30.70 11.29 -2.02
C ALA A 117 -29.60 11.69 -3.01
N SER A 118 -29.57 11.01 -4.16
CA SER A 118 -28.59 11.20 -5.22
C SER A 118 -29.27 11.55 -6.54
N LEU A 119 -28.71 12.51 -7.27
CA LEU A 119 -29.11 12.90 -8.61
C LEU A 119 -27.87 13.04 -9.49
N GLY A 120 -27.88 12.49 -10.69
CA GLY A 120 -26.73 12.54 -11.56
C GLY A 120 -27.07 12.42 -13.04
N TYR A 121 -26.03 12.56 -13.86
CA TYR A 121 -26.09 12.35 -15.30
C TYR A 121 -24.94 11.44 -15.71
N ALA A 122 -25.25 10.45 -16.53
CA ALA A 122 -24.28 9.48 -17.02
C ALA A 122 -24.32 9.38 -18.55
N ARG A 123 -23.22 8.90 -19.13
CA ARG A 123 -23.10 8.61 -20.56
C ARG A 123 -22.60 7.19 -20.76
N LYS A 124 -23.15 6.54 -21.80
CA LYS A 124 -22.89 5.14 -22.22
C LYS A 124 -23.52 4.09 -21.31
N ARG A 125 -23.04 3.95 -20.06
CA ARG A 125 -23.49 2.93 -19.11
C ARG A 125 -23.24 3.37 -17.65
N PRO A 126 -24.21 3.98 -16.95
CA PRO A 126 -25.58 4.31 -17.37
C PRO A 126 -25.64 5.41 -18.47
N ASP A 127 -26.81 5.63 -19.08
CA ASP A 127 -27.00 6.58 -20.20
C ASP A 127 -28.22 7.49 -20.00
N GLY A 128 -27.96 8.71 -19.54
CA GLY A 128 -28.95 9.75 -19.24
C GLY A 128 -28.98 10.18 -17.76
N PRO A 129 -30.00 10.97 -17.37
CA PRO A 129 -30.21 11.39 -15.99
C PRO A 129 -30.64 10.21 -15.12
N PHE A 130 -30.07 10.07 -13.93
CA PHE A 130 -30.43 9.02 -12.96
C PHE A 130 -30.62 9.60 -11.56
N ALA A 131 -31.40 8.89 -10.73
CA ALA A 131 -31.64 9.27 -9.35
C ALA A 131 -31.61 8.03 -8.44
N GLY A 132 -31.29 8.25 -7.17
CA GLY A 132 -31.29 7.22 -6.15
C GLY A 132 -31.67 7.78 -4.79
N LEU A 133 -32.31 6.95 -3.96
CA LEU A 133 -32.67 7.27 -2.59
C LEU A 133 -32.36 6.07 -1.71
N ARG A 134 -31.64 6.29 -0.62
CA ARG A 134 -31.39 5.31 0.43
C ARG A 134 -31.98 5.82 1.74
N TRP A 135 -32.73 4.98 2.42
CA TRP A 135 -33.30 5.27 3.73
C TRP A 135 -32.91 4.20 4.74
N THR A 136 -32.29 4.62 5.84
CA THR A 136 -31.93 3.79 6.99
C THR A 136 -32.85 4.18 8.15
N PRO A 137 -33.81 3.34 8.56
CA PRO A 137 -34.68 3.68 9.68
C PRO A 137 -33.88 3.78 10.98
N ALA A 138 -34.06 4.86 11.75
CA ALA A 138 -33.31 5.07 13.00
C ALA A 138 -33.53 3.95 14.04
N ALA A 139 -34.74 3.36 14.06
CA ALA A 139 -35.08 2.21 14.91
C ALA A 139 -34.42 0.89 14.45
N LEU A 140 -33.99 0.80 13.20
CA LEU A 140 -33.41 -0.39 12.58
C LEU A 140 -32.11 -0.02 11.84
N PRO A 141 -31.04 0.39 12.55
CA PRO A 141 -29.84 0.95 11.94
C PRO A 141 -29.06 -0.03 11.05
N ARG A 142 -29.38 -1.33 11.14
CA ARG A 142 -28.79 -2.39 10.30
C ARG A 142 -29.51 -2.59 8.98
N TRP A 143 -30.72 -2.05 8.82
CA TRP A 143 -31.54 -2.20 7.62
C TRP A 143 -31.55 -0.92 6.80
N SER A 144 -31.53 -1.04 5.48
CA SER A 144 -31.70 0.11 4.59
C SER A 144 -32.55 -0.27 3.39
N VAL A 145 -33.45 0.63 3.00
CA VAL A 145 -34.21 0.54 1.76
C VAL A 145 -33.53 1.42 0.72
N VAL A 146 -33.30 0.90 -0.47
CA VAL A 146 -32.65 1.61 -1.57
C VAL A 146 -33.60 1.61 -2.76
N ALA A 147 -33.90 2.77 -3.31
CA ALA A 147 -34.69 2.94 -4.53
C ALA A 147 -33.85 3.70 -5.56
N GLU A 148 -33.84 3.25 -6.81
CA GLU A 148 -33.00 3.83 -7.86
C GLU A 148 -33.75 3.85 -9.19
N TYR A 149 -33.33 4.72 -10.11
CA TYR A 149 -33.88 4.77 -11.47
C TYR A 149 -32.80 4.39 -12.48
N ASP A 150 -32.83 3.14 -12.94
CA ASP A 150 -31.84 2.58 -13.87
C ASP A 150 -32.03 3.13 -15.28
N THR A 151 -31.00 3.81 -15.79
CA THR A 151 -30.99 4.41 -17.12
C THR A 151 -30.08 3.70 -18.12
N THR A 152 -29.56 2.55 -17.75
CA THR A 152 -28.69 1.75 -18.60
C THR A 152 -29.42 1.28 -19.85
N ASN A 153 -28.82 1.48 -21.03
CA ASN A 153 -29.33 0.95 -22.28
C ASN A 153 -28.71 -0.43 -22.57
N TYR A 154 -29.30 -1.48 -21.99
CA TYR A 154 -28.80 -2.85 -22.10
C TYR A 154 -28.79 -3.42 -23.51
N GLN A 155 -29.54 -2.83 -24.46
CA GLN A 155 -29.49 -3.25 -25.87
C GLN A 155 -28.13 -2.98 -26.51
N ARG A 156 -27.32 -2.09 -25.93
CA ARG A 156 -25.95 -1.78 -26.38
C ARG A 156 -24.89 -2.65 -25.71
N ASP A 157 -25.27 -3.47 -24.73
CA ASP A 157 -24.31 -4.33 -24.05
C ASP A 157 -23.83 -5.46 -24.98
N PHE A 158 -22.63 -5.98 -24.71
CA PHE A 158 -22.01 -7.02 -25.51
C PHE A 158 -22.92 -8.24 -25.67
N ARG A 159 -23.23 -8.60 -26.93
CA ARG A 159 -24.12 -9.71 -27.30
C ARG A 159 -25.47 -9.66 -26.55
N ALA A 160 -26.04 -8.46 -26.36
CA ALA A 160 -27.30 -8.27 -25.66
C ALA A 160 -28.45 -9.16 -26.20
N ALA A 161 -28.56 -9.30 -27.52
CA ALA A 161 -29.58 -10.13 -28.18
C ALA A 161 -29.51 -11.62 -27.80
N GLU A 162 -28.36 -12.11 -27.34
CA GLU A 162 -28.13 -13.51 -26.98
C GLU A 162 -28.22 -13.77 -25.47
N THR A 163 -28.43 -12.71 -24.66
CA THR A 163 -28.44 -12.81 -23.20
C THR A 163 -29.70 -12.20 -22.61
N ALA A 164 -29.88 -12.34 -21.30
CA ALA A 164 -30.95 -11.66 -20.59
C ALA A 164 -30.85 -10.12 -20.67
N ALA A 165 -29.68 -9.56 -21.02
CA ALA A 165 -29.50 -8.12 -21.13
C ALA A 165 -30.41 -7.50 -22.21
N GLY A 166 -30.60 -8.16 -23.35
CA GLY A 166 -31.49 -7.69 -24.42
C GLY A 166 -32.97 -7.68 -24.07
N LYS A 167 -33.37 -8.22 -22.91
CA LYS A 167 -34.76 -8.14 -22.41
C LYS A 167 -34.95 -7.02 -21.39
N ARG A 168 -33.88 -6.34 -20.98
CA ARG A 168 -33.93 -5.32 -19.93
C ARG A 168 -34.35 -3.97 -20.47
N SER A 169 -35.18 -3.28 -19.70
CA SER A 169 -35.60 -1.91 -19.95
C SER A 169 -35.13 -0.97 -18.85
N LYS A 170 -35.04 0.33 -19.17
CA LYS A 170 -34.80 1.39 -18.17
C LYS A 170 -36.00 1.47 -17.22
N GLY A 171 -35.76 1.73 -15.94
CA GLY A 171 -36.87 1.85 -14.98
C GLY A 171 -36.45 1.84 -13.52
N PRO A 172 -37.43 1.97 -12.61
CA PRO A 172 -37.18 1.95 -11.18
C PRO A 172 -36.71 0.57 -10.70
N SER A 173 -35.83 0.57 -9.72
CA SER A 173 -35.43 -0.60 -8.94
C SER A 173 -35.57 -0.28 -7.46
N MET A 174 -35.91 -1.30 -6.67
CA MET A 174 -36.00 -1.20 -5.22
C MET A 174 -35.25 -2.37 -4.60
N GLY A 175 -34.53 -2.11 -3.51
CA GLY A 175 -33.76 -3.11 -2.81
C GLY A 175 -33.74 -2.89 -1.31
N LEU A 176 -33.39 -3.97 -0.63
CA LEU A 176 -33.23 -4.05 0.81
C LEU A 176 -31.80 -4.48 1.11
N GLU A 177 -31.13 -3.70 1.96
CA GLU A 177 -29.79 -3.98 2.43
C GLU A 177 -29.81 -4.26 3.94
N TYR A 178 -29.07 -5.28 4.35
CA TYR A 178 -28.81 -5.61 5.74
C TYR A 178 -27.30 -5.61 6.01
N ARG A 179 -26.86 -4.85 7.02
CA ARG A 179 -25.46 -4.79 7.47
C ARG A 179 -25.32 -5.42 8.86
N TRP A 180 -24.39 -6.37 8.98
CA TRP A 180 -23.99 -7.01 10.22
C TRP A 180 -22.47 -6.87 10.42
N GLY A 181 -22.07 -5.79 11.10
CA GLY A 181 -20.66 -5.43 11.25
C GLY A 181 -20.02 -5.21 9.88
N TRP A 182 -18.95 -5.96 9.63
CA TRP A 182 -18.23 -6.05 8.37
C TRP A 182 -18.99 -6.73 7.22
N LEU A 183 -20.03 -7.54 7.47
CA LEU A 183 -20.76 -8.25 6.41
C LEU A 183 -22.02 -7.51 5.99
N ALA A 184 -22.30 -7.47 4.70
CA ALA A 184 -23.50 -6.85 4.14
C ALA A 184 -24.10 -7.72 3.04
N VAL A 185 -25.43 -7.77 3.00
CA VAL A 185 -26.19 -8.41 1.94
C VAL A 185 -27.24 -7.43 1.45
N GLN A 186 -27.38 -7.32 0.14
CA GLN A 186 -28.35 -6.50 -0.53
C GLN A 186 -29.10 -7.36 -1.55
N ALA A 187 -30.42 -7.28 -1.53
CA ALA A 187 -31.28 -7.87 -2.54
C ALA A 187 -32.13 -6.77 -3.17
N ALA A 188 -32.20 -6.74 -4.49
CA ALA A 188 -32.93 -5.73 -5.25
C ALA A 188 -33.78 -6.36 -6.35
N ARG A 189 -34.88 -5.69 -6.69
CA ARG A 189 -35.75 -6.02 -7.80
C ARG A 189 -35.91 -4.79 -8.68
N SER A 190 -35.55 -4.95 -9.94
CA SER A 190 -35.87 -4.02 -11.02
C SER A 190 -37.07 -4.55 -11.79
N ARG A 191 -37.56 -3.78 -12.77
CA ARG A 191 -38.75 -4.14 -13.56
C ARG A 191 -38.74 -5.57 -14.09
N ASP A 192 -37.60 -5.99 -14.63
CA ASP A 192 -37.47 -7.24 -15.39
C ASP A 192 -36.52 -8.28 -14.74
N GLN A 193 -35.86 -7.96 -13.61
CA GLN A 193 -34.97 -8.91 -12.93
C GLN A 193 -34.74 -8.67 -11.43
N PHE A 194 -34.17 -9.70 -10.81
CA PHE A 194 -33.67 -9.72 -9.45
C PHE A 194 -32.14 -9.62 -9.43
N SER A 195 -31.62 -8.87 -8.46
CA SER A 195 -30.20 -8.64 -8.27
C SER A 195 -29.84 -8.91 -6.80
N VAL A 196 -28.69 -9.53 -6.55
CA VAL A 196 -28.16 -9.74 -5.19
C VAL A 196 -26.72 -9.28 -5.14
N ASN A 197 -26.33 -8.72 -4.01
CA ASN A 197 -24.95 -8.37 -3.73
C ASN A 197 -24.63 -8.78 -2.28
N ALA A 198 -23.57 -9.55 -2.08
CA ALA A 198 -23.08 -9.89 -0.76
C ALA A 198 -21.61 -9.48 -0.67
N PHE A 199 -21.24 -8.75 0.38
CA PHE A 199 -19.90 -8.21 0.51
C PHE A 199 -19.44 -8.08 1.95
N VAL A 200 -18.12 -8.01 2.10
CA VAL A 200 -17.42 -7.74 3.35
C VAL A 200 -16.70 -6.41 3.20
N SER A 201 -16.87 -5.52 4.17
CA SER A 201 -16.24 -4.20 4.26
C SER A 201 -15.34 -4.14 5.50
N ILE A 202 -14.04 -4.00 5.29
CA ILE A 202 -13.01 -4.03 6.33
C ILE A 202 -12.37 -2.64 6.42
N PRO A 203 -12.40 -1.98 7.58
CA PRO A 203 -11.74 -0.69 7.77
C PRO A 203 -10.24 -0.90 8.03
N PHE A 204 -9.39 -0.78 7.01
CA PHE A 204 -7.94 -0.89 7.18
C PHE A 204 -7.34 0.21 8.06
N GLY A 205 -8.09 1.27 8.36
CA GLY A 205 -7.69 2.28 9.35
C GLY A 205 -7.71 1.77 10.80
N GLU A 206 -8.43 0.70 11.12
CA GLU A 206 -8.51 0.18 12.49
C GLU A 206 -7.32 -0.72 12.81
N ARG A 207 -6.66 -0.45 13.94
CA ARG A 207 -5.38 -1.08 14.29
C ARG A 207 -5.46 -2.56 14.63
N GLU A 208 -6.42 -2.90 15.48
CA GLU A 208 -6.62 -4.26 15.97
C GLU A 208 -8.08 -4.63 15.76
N PHE A 209 -8.30 -5.64 14.92
CA PHE A 209 -9.63 -6.21 14.70
C PHE A 209 -9.93 -7.29 15.75
N ILE A 210 -8.88 -7.91 16.31
CA ILE A 210 -8.97 -9.03 17.24
C ILE A 210 -8.13 -8.74 18.51
N PRO A 211 -8.73 -8.81 19.72
CA PRO A 211 -8.02 -8.64 20.98
C PRO A 211 -6.91 -9.68 21.20
N LYS A 212 -5.78 -9.24 21.79
CA LYS A 212 -4.57 -10.03 22.01
C LYS A 212 -4.63 -10.88 23.28
N VAL A 213 -5.46 -11.93 23.28
CA VAL A 213 -5.71 -12.78 24.47
C VAL A 213 -4.67 -13.89 24.69
N PHE A 214 -3.81 -14.20 23.71
CA PHE A 214 -2.80 -15.27 23.80
C PHE A 214 -1.35 -14.75 23.87
N GLU A 215 -1.15 -13.54 24.38
CA GLU A 215 0.18 -12.96 24.56
C GLU A 215 0.94 -13.63 25.73
N PRO A 216 2.25 -13.90 25.60
CA PRO A 216 3.08 -14.23 26.74
C PRO A 216 3.02 -13.11 27.79
N ALA A 217 2.92 -13.49 29.06
CA ALA A 217 3.04 -12.53 30.16
C ALA A 217 4.39 -11.82 30.08
N TYR A 218 4.39 -10.51 30.28
CA TYR A 218 5.63 -9.77 30.52
C TYR A 218 6.22 -10.20 31.87
N PHE A 219 7.53 -10.00 32.06
CA PHE A 219 8.15 -10.26 33.36
C PHE A 219 7.52 -9.38 34.44
N VAL A 220 6.82 -10.01 35.38
CA VAL A 220 6.30 -9.37 36.61
C VAL A 220 7.28 -9.75 37.71
N ASP A 221 7.74 -8.78 38.51
CA ASP A 221 8.44 -9.08 39.76
C ASP A 221 7.60 -10.09 40.53
N ASP A 222 8.08 -11.32 40.64
CA ASP A 222 7.41 -12.32 41.44
C ASP A 222 7.64 -11.98 42.93
N LYS A 223 6.99 -12.73 43.83
CA LYS A 223 7.19 -12.51 45.27
C LYS A 223 8.62 -12.80 45.75
N ASN A 224 9.48 -13.39 44.90
CA ASN A 224 10.84 -13.86 45.17
C ASN A 224 11.81 -13.41 44.05
N PRO A 225 12.09 -12.09 43.92
CA PRO A 225 12.88 -11.55 42.82
C PRO A 225 14.23 -12.27 42.71
N PRO A 226 14.76 -12.46 41.48
CA PRO A 226 16.05 -13.11 41.30
C PRO A 226 17.13 -12.34 42.09
N PRO A 227 18.06 -13.05 42.77
CA PRO A 227 19.12 -12.38 43.51
C PRO A 227 19.98 -11.56 42.54
N ARG A 228 20.08 -10.26 42.77
CA ARG A 228 20.90 -9.36 41.94
C ARG A 228 22.36 -9.44 42.39
N PRO A 229 23.28 -9.95 41.55
CA PRO A 229 24.68 -10.07 41.90
C PRO A 229 25.36 -8.70 41.93
N THR A 230 26.52 -8.62 42.57
CA THR A 230 27.48 -7.53 42.35
C THR A 230 28.06 -7.59 40.94
N ARG A 231 28.70 -6.51 40.49
CA ARG A 231 29.37 -6.49 39.17
C ARG A 231 30.52 -7.49 39.07
N ASP A 232 31.18 -7.80 40.18
CA ASP A 232 32.26 -8.78 40.21
C ASP A 232 31.72 -10.21 40.12
N GLU A 233 30.65 -10.52 40.85
CA GLU A 233 29.94 -11.80 40.73
C GLU A 233 29.38 -12.01 39.31
N TRP A 234 28.78 -10.98 38.70
CA TRP A 234 28.29 -11.06 37.32
C TRP A 234 29.39 -11.38 36.30
N ARG A 235 30.60 -10.84 36.50
CA ARG A 235 31.75 -11.09 35.60
C ARG A 235 32.36 -12.47 35.79
N ASN A 236 32.30 -13.01 37.00
CA ASN A 236 32.96 -14.27 37.35
C ASN A 236 32.04 -15.49 37.20
N ASP A 237 30.72 -15.32 37.31
CA ASP A 237 29.74 -16.41 37.18
C ASP A 237 28.82 -16.17 35.99
N ALA A 238 28.97 -17.04 34.98
CA ALA A 238 28.17 -16.97 33.77
C ALA A 238 26.67 -17.28 33.98
N GLY A 239 26.32 -17.89 35.12
CA GLY A 239 24.96 -18.26 35.50
C GLY A 239 24.02 -17.05 35.56
N TYR A 240 24.47 -15.92 36.09
CA TYR A 240 23.64 -14.71 36.19
C TYR A 240 23.26 -14.15 34.81
N GLY A 241 24.23 -14.07 33.90
CA GLY A 241 23.99 -13.70 32.51
C GLY A 241 23.08 -14.70 31.80
N ALA A 242 23.27 -16.00 32.07
CA ALA A 242 22.46 -17.07 31.49
C ALA A 242 21.00 -16.99 31.95
N ASP A 243 20.74 -16.60 33.20
CA ASP A 243 19.38 -16.49 33.73
C ASP A 243 18.62 -15.31 33.13
N LEU A 244 19.29 -14.17 32.89
CA LEU A 244 18.74 -13.07 32.09
C LEU A 244 18.41 -13.54 30.66
N VAL A 245 19.33 -14.23 29.99
CA VAL A 245 19.09 -14.76 28.64
C VAL A 245 17.91 -15.74 28.64
N LYS A 246 17.81 -16.67 29.60
CA LYS A 246 16.68 -17.60 29.72
C LYS A 246 15.36 -16.86 29.94
N ALA A 247 15.34 -15.81 30.76
CA ALA A 247 14.15 -14.99 31.01
C ALA A 247 13.68 -14.25 29.75
N LEU A 248 14.62 -13.74 28.94
CA LEU A 248 14.33 -13.14 27.63
C LEU A 248 13.88 -14.19 26.61
N VAL A 249 14.51 -15.36 26.55
CA VAL A 249 14.10 -16.46 25.66
C VAL A 249 12.67 -16.93 25.96
N LYS A 250 12.25 -16.96 27.23
CA LYS A 250 10.85 -17.26 27.62
C LYS A 250 9.83 -16.25 27.06
N GLN A 251 10.28 -15.06 26.66
CA GLN A 251 9.49 -13.98 26.07
C GLN A 251 9.73 -13.84 24.54
N ASP A 252 10.21 -14.90 23.89
CA ASP A 252 10.44 -14.99 22.43
C ASP A 252 11.50 -14.05 21.84
N TYR A 253 12.40 -13.54 22.69
CA TYR A 253 13.62 -12.88 22.23
C TYR A 253 14.64 -13.88 21.70
N LYS A 254 15.42 -13.43 20.72
CA LYS A 254 16.40 -14.21 19.96
C LYS A 254 17.66 -13.40 19.70
N ASN A 255 18.73 -14.08 19.28
CA ASN A 255 20.06 -13.50 19.02
C ASN A 255 20.50 -12.58 20.16
N ILE A 256 20.27 -13.05 21.39
CA ILE A 256 20.48 -12.24 22.58
C ILE A 256 21.98 -12.22 22.85
N ARG A 257 22.52 -11.00 22.96
CA ARG A 257 23.86 -10.75 23.41
C ARG A 257 23.89 -9.82 24.59
N VAL A 258 24.76 -10.08 25.56
CA VAL A 258 24.82 -9.34 26.84
C VAL A 258 26.27 -9.12 27.25
N VAL A 259 26.63 -7.86 27.49
CA VAL A 259 27.95 -7.45 28.01
C VAL A 259 27.76 -6.41 29.10
N GLN A 260 28.58 -6.48 30.15
CA GLN A 260 28.64 -5.47 31.20
C GLN A 260 29.90 -4.60 31.04
N GLU A 261 29.71 -3.35 30.63
CA GLU A 261 30.77 -2.36 30.37
C GLU A 261 30.77 -1.30 31.49
N GLY A 262 31.61 -1.48 32.51
CA GLY A 262 31.71 -0.53 33.62
C GLY A 262 30.40 -0.39 34.40
N ASN A 263 29.69 0.72 34.21
CA ASN A 263 28.38 1.03 34.82
C ASN A 263 27.20 0.80 33.87
N THR A 264 27.43 0.24 32.68
CA THR A 264 26.41 0.01 31.66
C THR A 264 26.21 -1.48 31.44
N LEU A 265 24.97 -1.94 31.46
CA LEU A 265 24.59 -3.24 30.92
C LEU A 265 24.12 -3.05 29.48
N ALA A 266 24.84 -3.64 28.52
CA ALA A 266 24.52 -3.55 27.10
C ALA A 266 23.90 -4.87 26.62
N LEU A 267 22.80 -4.77 25.87
CA LEU A 267 22.14 -5.90 25.24
C LEU A 267 21.99 -5.66 23.74
N THR A 268 22.26 -6.69 22.93
CA THR A 268 21.82 -6.77 21.53
C THR A 268 20.79 -7.87 21.43
N LEU A 269 19.62 -7.61 20.85
CA LEU A 269 18.55 -8.62 20.78
C LEU A 269 17.60 -8.36 19.62
N THR A 270 16.89 -9.42 19.22
CA THR A 270 15.73 -9.33 18.34
C THR A 270 14.52 -10.01 18.99
N ASN A 271 13.32 -9.74 18.50
CA ASN A 271 12.11 -10.43 18.93
C ASN A 271 11.46 -11.10 17.71
N SER A 272 11.01 -12.34 17.87
CA SER A 272 10.42 -13.11 16.77
C SER A 272 8.89 -12.99 16.65
N ARG A 273 8.24 -12.34 17.62
CA ARG A 273 6.78 -12.25 17.74
C ARG A 273 6.28 -10.81 17.74
N ILE A 274 6.79 -9.99 18.65
CA ILE A 274 6.32 -8.62 18.90
C ILE A 274 6.68 -7.75 17.70
N SER A 275 5.68 -7.14 17.08
CA SER A 275 5.84 -6.37 15.85
C SER A 275 6.20 -4.90 16.09
N ASN A 276 5.72 -4.31 17.21
CA ASN A 276 6.05 -2.94 17.60
C ASN A 276 7.42 -2.85 18.29
N LEU A 277 8.31 -2.03 17.73
CA LEU A 277 9.68 -1.88 18.23
C LEU A 277 9.73 -1.43 19.70
N GLY A 278 9.03 -0.35 20.04
CA GLY A 278 9.09 0.26 21.37
C GLY A 278 8.56 -0.67 22.47
N ARG A 279 7.46 -1.39 22.21
CA ARG A 279 6.92 -2.44 23.09
C ARG A 279 7.92 -3.60 23.29
N ALA A 280 8.58 -4.03 22.21
CA ALA A 280 9.62 -5.06 22.29
C ALA A 280 10.84 -4.59 23.09
N VAL A 281 11.26 -3.33 22.99
CA VAL A 281 12.36 -2.83 23.82
C VAL A 281 11.93 -2.67 25.27
N GLY A 282 10.71 -2.20 25.54
CA GLY A 282 10.20 -2.01 26.89
C GLY A 282 10.10 -3.29 27.72
N ARG A 283 9.60 -4.39 27.13
CA ARG A 283 9.61 -5.71 27.78
C ARG A 283 11.02 -6.22 28.07
N ALA A 284 11.95 -6.03 27.14
CA ALA A 284 13.34 -6.40 27.32
C ALA A 284 13.98 -5.56 28.44
N ALA A 285 13.72 -4.26 28.48
CA ALA A 285 14.21 -3.36 29.52
C ALA A 285 13.68 -3.74 30.90
N ARG A 286 12.38 -4.03 31.04
CA ARG A 286 11.79 -4.52 32.29
C ARG A 286 12.48 -5.78 32.79
N THR A 287 12.73 -6.73 31.87
CA THR A 287 13.43 -7.97 32.22
C THR A 287 14.88 -7.70 32.60
N ALA A 288 15.61 -6.89 31.83
CA ALA A 288 17.00 -6.55 32.13
C ALA A 288 17.16 -5.88 33.50
N VAL A 289 16.25 -4.97 33.88
CA VAL A 289 16.26 -4.29 35.18
C VAL A 289 16.13 -5.26 36.36
N ALA A 290 15.37 -6.35 36.21
CA ALA A 290 15.22 -7.35 37.26
C ALA A 290 16.49 -8.18 37.50
N PHE A 291 17.28 -8.43 36.44
CA PHE A 291 18.46 -9.31 36.51
C PHE A 291 19.79 -8.54 36.55
N MET A 292 19.81 -7.24 36.24
CA MET A 292 21.06 -6.48 36.16
C MET A 292 21.82 -6.43 37.50
N PRO A 293 23.17 -6.42 37.47
CA PRO A 293 23.96 -6.39 38.68
C PRO A 293 23.80 -5.06 39.44
N VAL A 294 23.95 -5.14 40.76
CA VAL A 294 23.92 -3.98 41.65
C VAL A 294 25.08 -3.03 41.30
N GLY A 295 24.77 -1.73 41.20
CA GLY A 295 25.74 -0.69 40.85
C GLY A 295 25.83 -0.37 39.36
N VAL A 296 25.08 -1.06 38.50
CA VAL A 296 24.86 -0.62 37.11
C VAL A 296 23.86 0.53 37.11
N SER A 297 24.25 1.66 36.51
CA SER A 297 23.45 2.89 36.46
C SER A 297 22.84 3.15 35.09
N ASN A 298 23.33 2.48 34.04
CA ASN A 298 22.86 2.66 32.67
C ASN A 298 22.48 1.31 32.03
N LEU A 299 21.45 1.34 31.19
CA LEU A 299 21.04 0.18 30.39
C LEU A 299 21.00 0.60 28.92
N ARG A 300 21.70 -0.15 28.06
CA ARG A 300 21.70 0.05 26.61
C ARG A 300 21.09 -1.16 25.93
N ILE A 301 20.08 -0.97 25.09
CA ILE A 301 19.44 -2.04 24.31
C ILE A 301 19.49 -1.67 22.83
N THR A 302 20.20 -2.48 22.06
CA THR A 302 20.28 -2.42 20.60
C THR A 302 19.34 -3.46 20.01
N TYR A 303 18.27 -3.01 19.37
CA TYR A 303 17.36 -3.91 18.66
C TYR A 303 17.92 -4.23 17.27
N THR A 304 17.98 -5.52 16.92
CA THR A 304 18.51 -5.99 15.64
C THR A 304 17.47 -6.72 14.81
N LYS A 305 17.71 -6.81 13.51
CA LYS A 305 16.98 -7.68 12.58
C LYS A 305 17.99 -8.30 11.62
N LEU A 306 18.09 -9.64 11.63
CA LEU A 306 19.14 -10.37 10.91
C LEU A 306 20.56 -9.84 11.27
N ASP A 307 20.79 -9.59 12.55
CA ASP A 307 21.98 -8.96 13.15
C ASP A 307 22.31 -7.55 12.65
N GLN A 308 21.49 -6.95 11.78
CA GLN A 308 21.63 -5.53 11.46
C GLN A 308 21.01 -4.67 12.54
N PRO A 309 21.70 -3.61 12.98
CA PRO A 309 21.22 -2.78 14.07
C PRO A 309 20.17 -1.79 13.56
N ILE A 310 19.04 -1.73 14.25
CA ILE A 310 17.89 -0.95 13.83
C ILE A 310 17.75 0.32 14.67
N ALA A 311 17.79 0.17 15.99
CA ALA A 311 17.62 1.26 16.95
C ALA A 311 18.36 0.94 18.25
N THR A 312 18.95 1.96 18.86
CA THR A 312 19.60 1.86 20.17
C THR A 312 18.82 2.72 21.17
N TYR A 313 18.39 2.11 22.28
CA TYR A 313 17.73 2.77 23.40
C TYR A 313 18.68 2.75 24.60
N GLU A 314 18.95 3.93 25.15
CA GLU A 314 19.76 4.12 26.35
C GLU A 314 18.92 4.68 27.48
N PHE A 315 18.98 4.02 28.63
CA PHE A 315 18.33 4.44 29.87
C PHE A 315 19.41 4.88 30.84
N LEU A 316 19.37 6.16 31.22
CA LEU A 316 20.41 6.84 31.99
C LEU A 316 20.12 6.86 33.50
N ASP A 317 18.89 6.49 33.89
CA ASP A 317 18.42 6.48 35.27
C ASP A 317 17.51 5.26 35.50
N ILE A 318 18.11 4.18 36.03
CA ILE A 318 17.40 2.92 36.30
C ILE A 318 16.30 3.06 37.35
N PRO A 319 16.50 3.77 38.49
CA PRO A 319 15.42 4.05 39.43
C PRO A 319 14.19 4.68 38.77
N LYS A 320 14.37 5.72 37.95
CA LYS A 320 13.25 6.35 37.23
C LYS A 320 12.62 5.44 36.20
N LEU A 321 13.40 4.64 35.47
CA LEU A 321 12.86 3.62 34.56
C LEU A 321 11.96 2.62 35.32
N ASN A 322 12.38 2.19 36.50
CA ASN A 322 11.58 1.28 37.34
C ASN A 322 10.31 1.94 37.88
N ASP A 323 10.42 3.19 38.33
CA ASP A 323 9.26 3.98 38.77
C ASP A 323 8.28 4.23 37.61
N TYR A 324 8.78 4.36 36.37
CA TYR A 324 7.94 4.41 35.19
C TYR A 324 7.22 3.08 34.94
N PHE A 325 7.91 1.93 35.00
CA PHE A 325 7.24 0.65 34.89
C PHE A 325 6.19 0.42 35.99
N ALA A 326 6.44 0.93 37.20
CA ALA A 326 5.54 0.82 38.35
C ALA A 326 4.37 1.83 38.35
N GLY A 327 4.27 2.73 37.38
CA GLY A 327 3.18 3.71 37.35
C GLY A 327 3.37 4.94 38.24
N LYS A 328 4.54 5.12 38.86
CA LYS A 328 4.79 6.20 39.84
C LYS A 328 5.17 7.53 39.20
N ILE A 329 5.76 7.50 38.02
CA ILE A 329 6.06 8.70 37.23
C ILE A 329 5.33 8.68 35.88
N ASP A 330 5.08 9.86 35.34
CA ASP A 330 4.45 10.04 34.04
C ASP A 330 5.46 9.87 32.89
N ARG A 331 4.94 9.84 31.65
CA ARG A 331 5.77 9.68 30.45
C ARG A 331 6.70 10.85 30.21
N LYS A 332 6.33 12.05 30.65
CA LYS A 332 7.16 13.25 30.48
C LYS A 332 8.43 13.16 31.32
N ALA A 333 8.32 12.79 32.60
CA ALA A 333 9.47 12.58 33.47
C ALA A 333 10.36 11.40 33.01
N PHE A 334 9.76 10.37 32.39
CA PHE A 334 10.51 9.27 31.79
C PHE A 334 11.32 9.69 30.56
N LEU A 335 10.76 10.57 29.70
CA LEU A 335 11.43 11.05 28.49
C LEU A 335 12.74 11.81 28.78
N ASP A 336 12.90 12.38 29.97
CA ASP A 336 14.14 13.06 30.39
C ASP A 336 15.32 12.10 30.62
N VAL A 337 15.07 10.79 30.74
CA VAL A 337 16.08 9.77 31.10
C VAL A 337 16.20 8.61 30.11
N VAL A 338 15.54 8.71 28.96
CA VAL A 338 15.68 7.77 27.84
C VAL A 338 16.18 8.50 26.59
N LEU A 339 17.23 7.96 25.99
CA LEU A 339 17.76 8.42 24.71
C LEU A 339 17.55 7.33 23.66
N MET A 340 16.85 7.69 22.59
CA MET A 340 16.75 6.85 21.40
C MET A 340 17.60 7.45 20.29
N ARG A 341 18.45 6.62 19.69
CA ARG A 341 19.32 7.04 18.59
C ARG A 341 19.48 5.95 17.54
N TYR A 342 19.98 6.38 16.39
CA TYR A 342 20.46 5.46 15.37
C TYR A 342 21.67 4.69 15.91
N PRO A 343 21.80 3.40 15.58
CA PRO A 343 22.91 2.61 16.08
C PRO A 343 24.26 3.00 15.49
N GLU A 344 25.27 2.93 16.35
CA GLU A 344 26.68 3.05 16.00
C GLU A 344 27.31 1.66 15.84
N LYS A 345 28.47 1.59 15.19
CA LYS A 345 29.15 0.31 14.97
C LYS A 345 29.53 -0.40 16.27
N SER A 346 29.79 0.36 17.34
CA SER A 346 30.09 -0.13 18.69
C SER A 346 28.87 -0.63 19.47
N ASP A 347 27.64 -0.38 18.98
CA ASP A 347 26.43 -0.78 19.70
C ASP A 347 26.08 -2.26 19.53
N ILE A 348 26.68 -2.93 18.55
CA ILE A 348 26.47 -4.36 18.29
C ILE A 348 27.49 -5.16 19.08
N ILE A 349 26.98 -6.08 19.91
CA ILE A 349 27.80 -7.08 20.57
C ILE A 349 27.99 -8.26 19.62
N ARG A 350 29.24 -8.56 19.28
CA ARG A 350 29.64 -9.66 18.38
C ARG A 350 29.80 -10.98 19.15
N ASP A 351 29.78 -12.09 18.40
CA ASP A 351 29.87 -13.44 18.99
C ASP A 351 31.17 -13.67 19.79
N ASP A 352 32.29 -13.06 19.36
CA ASP A 352 33.59 -13.14 20.04
C ASP A 352 33.59 -12.45 21.42
N GLN A 353 32.76 -11.44 21.60
CA GLN A 353 32.59 -10.70 22.86
C GLN A 353 31.75 -11.45 23.90
N GLN A 354 31.12 -12.58 23.52
CA GLN A 354 30.20 -13.36 24.38
C GLN A 354 30.60 -14.84 24.55
N THR A 355 31.82 -15.20 24.16
CA THR A 355 32.34 -16.58 24.26
C THR A 355 32.10 -17.22 25.63
N TRP A 356 32.34 -16.50 26.72
CA TRP A 356 32.13 -16.96 28.11
C TRP A 356 30.69 -17.43 28.39
N LEU A 357 29.68 -16.76 27.85
CA LEU A 357 28.27 -17.07 28.09
C LEU A 357 27.77 -18.16 27.15
N ASN A 358 28.23 -18.15 25.90
CA ASN A 358 27.85 -19.16 24.91
C ASN A 358 28.35 -20.56 25.32
N GLU A 359 29.60 -20.67 25.77
CA GLU A 359 30.13 -21.93 26.30
C GLU A 359 29.33 -22.48 27.47
N PHE A 360 28.74 -21.60 28.30
CA PHE A 360 27.90 -22.02 29.42
C PHE A 360 26.50 -22.47 28.95
N LEU A 361 25.88 -21.70 28.05
CA LEU A 361 24.52 -21.96 27.54
C LEU A 361 24.45 -23.22 26.65
N ASP A 362 25.54 -23.58 25.98
CA ASP A 362 25.61 -24.76 25.09
C ASP A 362 25.99 -26.06 25.80
N ARG A 363 26.34 -26.02 27.10
CA ARG A 363 26.59 -27.24 27.88
C ARG A 363 25.28 -28.02 28.06
N PRO A 364 25.25 -29.34 27.77
CA PRO A 364 24.11 -30.16 28.09
C PRO A 364 23.87 -30.10 29.61
N ALA A 365 22.61 -29.87 30.02
CA ALA A 365 22.24 -29.73 31.42
C ALA A 365 22.78 -30.93 32.22
N GLN A 366 23.70 -30.68 33.15
CA GLN A 366 24.11 -31.72 34.08
C GLN A 366 22.88 -32.10 34.91
N ALA A 367 22.53 -33.38 34.89
CA ALA A 367 21.48 -33.92 35.75
C ALA A 367 21.91 -33.66 37.20
N GLN A 368 21.34 -32.61 37.82
CA GLN A 368 21.47 -32.42 39.25
C GLN A 368 20.77 -33.59 39.92
N SER A 369 21.56 -34.54 40.42
CA SER A 369 21.12 -35.55 41.36
C SER A 369 20.45 -34.83 42.51
N ALA A 370 19.12 -34.91 42.59
CA ALA A 370 18.37 -34.36 43.70
C ALA A 370 18.89 -35.00 44.98
N VAL A 371 19.63 -34.23 45.78
CA VAL A 371 19.90 -34.58 47.16
C VAL A 371 18.55 -34.52 47.87
N VAL A 372 17.98 -35.69 48.10
CA VAL A 372 16.75 -35.86 48.89
C VAL A 372 17.06 -35.39 50.31
N ALA A 373 16.68 -34.16 50.63
CA ALA A 373 16.58 -33.70 52.00
C ALA A 373 15.39 -34.44 52.65
N THR A 374 15.69 -35.42 53.49
CA THR A 374 14.72 -36.12 54.32
C THR A 374 14.07 -35.12 55.29
N THR A 375 12.77 -34.90 55.12
CA THR A 375 11.96 -34.14 56.08
C THR A 375 11.26 -35.13 57.02
N PRO A 376 11.24 -34.93 58.36
CA PRO A 376 10.56 -35.84 59.27
C PRO A 376 9.04 -35.65 59.22
N ALA A 377 8.31 -36.77 59.40
CA ALA A 377 6.87 -36.89 59.30
C ALA A 377 6.09 -36.03 60.30
N ALA A 378 5.07 -35.31 59.80
CA ALA A 378 4.04 -34.66 60.59
C ALA A 378 2.84 -35.61 60.82
N ARG A 379 2.32 -35.59 62.06
CA ARG A 379 1.18 -36.38 62.57
C ARG A 379 -0.16 -35.93 61.95
N PRO A 380 -1.17 -36.82 61.85
CA PRO A 380 -2.48 -36.46 61.34
C PRO A 380 -3.36 -35.84 62.44
N VAL A 381 -4.10 -34.79 62.11
CA VAL A 381 -5.21 -34.28 62.94
C VAL A 381 -6.48 -34.19 62.10
N MET A 382 -7.57 -34.53 62.78
CA MET A 382 -8.89 -34.96 62.35
C MET A 382 -9.71 -33.96 61.53
N ALA A 383 -10.64 -34.55 60.76
CA ALA A 383 -11.78 -33.91 60.13
C ALA A 383 -12.81 -33.40 61.14
N VAL A 384 -13.42 -32.24 60.83
CA VAL A 384 -14.65 -31.75 61.46
C VAL A 384 -15.58 -31.22 60.36
N GLU A 385 -16.83 -31.68 60.38
CA GLU A 385 -17.96 -31.27 59.52
C GLU A 385 -18.51 -29.87 59.86
N PRO A 386 -19.28 -29.23 58.95
CA PRO A 386 -19.73 -27.85 59.10
C PRO A 386 -21.10 -27.73 59.79
N ALA A 387 -21.29 -26.65 60.56
CA ALA A 387 -22.58 -26.20 61.07
C ALA A 387 -23.09 -24.97 60.29
N ALA A 388 -24.40 -24.96 60.04
CA ALA A 388 -25.14 -23.93 59.32
C ALA A 388 -25.60 -22.77 60.25
N ALA A 389 -25.63 -21.53 59.72
CA ALA A 389 -26.85 -20.74 59.49
C ALA A 389 -26.69 -19.20 59.62
N SER A 390 -27.33 -18.52 58.65
CA SER A 390 -28.06 -17.22 58.73
C SER A 390 -27.31 -15.89 58.56
N GLY A 391 -27.84 -15.03 57.66
CA GLY A 391 -27.56 -13.59 57.65
C GLY A 391 -27.64 -12.84 56.31
N ALA A 392 -28.85 -12.60 55.82
CA ALA A 392 -29.35 -11.56 54.89
C ALA A 392 -28.40 -10.67 54.01
N ALA A 393 -28.61 -10.79 52.70
CA ALA A 393 -28.89 -9.76 51.67
C ALA A 393 -28.12 -8.42 51.62
N ALA A 394 -27.35 -8.23 50.55
CA ALA A 394 -27.44 -7.08 49.64
C ALA A 394 -26.96 -7.50 48.24
N ALA A 395 -27.83 -7.34 47.24
CA ALA A 395 -27.58 -7.75 45.87
C ALA A 395 -26.93 -6.62 45.08
N ASP A 396 -25.65 -6.77 44.75
CA ASP A 396 -25.01 -6.08 43.63
C ASP A 396 -24.79 -7.08 42.50
N VAL A 397 -25.57 -6.94 41.43
CA VAL A 397 -25.43 -7.72 40.21
C VAL A 397 -24.25 -7.16 39.41
N ALA A 398 -23.03 -7.50 39.83
CA ALA A 398 -21.89 -7.49 38.93
C ALA A 398 -22.00 -8.75 38.07
N ALA A 399 -22.27 -8.59 36.77
CA ALA A 399 -22.21 -9.67 35.81
C ALA A 399 -20.77 -10.23 35.77
N THR A 400 -20.55 -11.28 36.56
CA THR A 400 -19.38 -12.13 36.45
C THR A 400 -19.44 -12.81 35.08
N ILE A 401 -18.72 -12.23 34.13
CA ILE A 401 -18.33 -12.96 32.91
C ILE A 401 -17.60 -14.21 33.42
N PRO A 402 -18.05 -15.43 33.10
CA PRO A 402 -17.31 -16.61 33.47
C PRO A 402 -15.93 -16.49 32.83
N VAL A 403 -14.89 -16.37 33.66
CA VAL A 403 -13.51 -16.57 33.24
C VAL A 403 -13.51 -17.96 32.62
N PRO A 404 -13.28 -18.10 31.29
CA PRO A 404 -13.17 -19.42 30.72
C PRO A 404 -12.05 -20.11 31.47
N ALA A 405 -12.31 -21.31 31.98
CA ALA A 405 -11.28 -22.18 32.53
C ALA A 405 -10.07 -22.10 31.61
N VAL A 406 -8.89 -21.83 32.19
CA VAL A 406 -7.63 -21.74 31.46
C VAL A 406 -7.51 -23.00 30.60
N VAL A 407 -7.88 -22.88 29.33
CA VAL A 407 -7.54 -23.86 28.32
C VAL A 407 -6.02 -23.76 28.30
N LYS A 408 -5.35 -24.78 28.86
CA LYS A 408 -3.91 -24.95 28.71
C LYS A 408 -3.65 -24.82 27.22
N ALA A 409 -3.11 -23.68 26.80
CA ALA A 409 -2.92 -23.39 25.40
C ALA A 409 -2.02 -24.48 24.84
N ALA A 410 -2.54 -25.30 23.94
CA ALA A 410 -1.75 -26.27 23.19
C ALA A 410 -0.76 -25.60 22.20
N ASN A 411 -0.46 -24.31 22.39
CA ASN A 411 0.17 -23.41 21.42
C ASN A 411 1.47 -22.75 21.90
N ALA A 412 2.01 -23.13 23.07
CA ALA A 412 3.35 -22.71 23.47
C ALA A 412 4.38 -23.64 22.81
N VAL A 413 4.91 -23.27 21.64
CA VAL A 413 6.16 -23.86 21.14
C VAL A 413 7.22 -23.61 22.20
N GLN A 414 7.73 -24.67 22.84
CA GLN A 414 8.81 -24.53 23.80
C GLN A 414 10.07 -24.06 23.05
N ASN A 415 10.71 -23.00 23.56
CA ASN A 415 11.96 -22.44 23.00
C ASN A 415 13.17 -23.31 23.38
N ASP A 416 13.09 -24.61 23.12
CA ASP A 416 14.13 -25.60 23.41
C ASP A 416 14.71 -26.23 22.13
N GLY A 417 14.35 -25.68 20.95
CA GLY A 417 14.77 -26.21 19.65
C GLY A 417 14.04 -27.49 19.23
N LYS A 418 13.05 -27.99 20.00
CA LYS A 418 12.28 -29.18 19.61
C LYS A 418 11.20 -28.84 18.58
N LEU A 419 10.87 -29.85 17.78
CA LEU A 419 9.76 -29.78 16.83
C LEU A 419 8.43 -29.74 17.57
N ALA A 420 7.62 -28.71 17.32
CA ALA A 420 6.28 -28.58 17.85
C ALA A 420 5.24 -28.42 16.73
N VAL A 421 4.06 -29.01 16.92
CA VAL A 421 2.88 -28.76 16.08
C VAL A 421 2.17 -27.54 16.63
N ALA A 422 1.91 -26.54 15.80
CA ALA A 422 1.19 -25.33 16.17
C ALA A 422 -0.02 -25.13 15.25
N LEU A 423 -1.13 -24.70 15.85
CA LEU A 423 -2.39 -24.42 15.15
C LEU A 423 -2.70 -22.93 15.21
N GLY A 424 -2.96 -22.29 14.06
CA GLY A 424 -3.34 -20.88 13.99
C GLY A 424 -2.23 -19.88 14.32
N VAL A 425 -0.96 -20.32 14.36
CA VAL A 425 0.21 -19.45 14.59
C VAL A 425 0.72 -18.91 13.25
N ASP A 426 1.17 -17.66 13.20
CA ASP A 426 1.70 -17.01 11.97
C ASP A 426 0.72 -17.01 10.77
N GLY A 427 -0.59 -17.20 11.02
CA GLY A 427 -1.63 -17.29 9.98
C GLY A 427 -1.78 -18.68 9.34
N ASP A 428 -0.98 -19.66 9.75
CA ASP A 428 -1.08 -21.02 9.22
C ASP A 428 -2.09 -21.85 10.01
N VAL A 429 -2.93 -22.61 9.29
CA VAL A 429 -3.92 -23.50 9.91
C VAL A 429 -3.25 -24.59 10.74
N VAL A 430 -2.20 -25.21 10.18
CA VAL A 430 -1.35 -26.21 10.83
C VAL A 430 0.08 -25.95 10.39
N GLN A 431 1.01 -25.90 11.33
CA GLN A 431 2.44 -25.88 11.03
C GLN A 431 3.23 -26.77 11.99
N VAL A 432 4.36 -27.29 11.52
CA VAL A 432 5.39 -27.88 12.37
C VAL A 432 6.56 -26.91 12.43
N LYS A 433 6.89 -26.41 13.61
CA LYS A 433 7.92 -25.38 13.80
C LYS A 433 8.90 -25.77 14.91
N SER A 434 10.18 -25.50 14.68
CA SER A 434 11.21 -25.41 15.72
C SER A 434 11.86 -24.03 15.61
N LEU A 435 12.12 -23.39 16.75
CA LEU A 435 12.82 -22.11 16.84
C LEU A 435 13.70 -22.12 18.08
N ASP A 436 15.00 -21.91 17.92
CA ASP A 436 15.94 -21.88 19.05
C ASP A 436 16.23 -20.45 19.53
N ARG A 437 17.28 -20.27 20.35
CA ARG A 437 17.71 -18.96 20.88
C ARG A 437 18.45 -18.08 19.87
N GLU A 438 19.07 -18.68 18.85
CA GLU A 438 19.85 -18.02 17.79
C GLU A 438 19.00 -17.75 16.54
N ALA A 439 17.67 -17.75 16.72
CA ALA A 439 16.68 -17.57 15.67
C ALA A 439 16.74 -18.63 14.55
N ASN A 440 17.38 -19.79 14.80
CA ASN A 440 17.37 -20.89 13.84
C ASN A 440 15.95 -21.46 13.79
N ARG A 441 15.35 -21.44 12.59
CA ARG A 441 13.95 -21.78 12.38
C ARG A 441 13.83 -22.94 11.41
N PHE A 442 13.10 -23.97 11.80
CA PHE A 442 12.50 -24.93 10.88
C PHE A 442 10.98 -24.74 10.87
N LYS A 443 10.35 -24.71 9.68
CA LYS A 443 8.90 -24.53 9.54
C LYS A 443 8.38 -25.33 8.35
N ILE A 444 7.39 -26.19 8.58
CA ILE A 444 6.57 -26.79 7.52
C ILE A 444 5.16 -26.22 7.60
N ALA A 445 4.66 -25.64 6.52
CA ALA A 445 3.30 -25.09 6.43
C ALA A 445 2.69 -25.22 5.02
N PRO A 446 1.36 -25.29 4.89
CA PRO A 446 0.70 -25.27 3.59
C PRO A 446 0.83 -23.89 2.92
N LYS A 447 1.10 -23.86 1.62
CA LYS A 447 1.13 -22.67 0.76
C LYS A 447 0.12 -22.82 -0.36
N VAL A 448 -0.76 -21.81 -0.48
CA VAL A 448 -1.77 -21.73 -1.54
C VAL A 448 -1.40 -20.61 -2.51
N GLY A 449 -1.39 -20.91 -3.80
CA GLY A 449 -1.18 -19.95 -4.89
C GLY A 449 -2.43 -19.81 -5.75
N PHE A 450 -2.73 -18.58 -6.18
CA PHE A 450 -3.83 -18.28 -7.10
C PHE A 450 -3.28 -17.58 -8.33
N PHE A 451 -3.62 -18.08 -9.51
CA PHE A 451 -3.20 -17.53 -10.80
C PHE A 451 -4.43 -17.21 -11.63
N PHE A 452 -4.52 -15.96 -12.07
CA PHE A 452 -5.66 -15.49 -12.84
C PHE A 452 -5.26 -15.28 -14.30
N ASN A 453 -6.20 -15.54 -15.20
CA ASN A 453 -6.14 -15.11 -16.61
C ASN A 453 -4.98 -15.71 -17.42
N ASP A 454 -5.00 -17.03 -17.57
CA ASP A 454 -4.18 -17.78 -18.53
C ASP A 454 -4.91 -17.92 -19.89
N PRO A 455 -4.20 -18.05 -21.02
CA PRO A 455 -4.82 -18.38 -22.30
C PRO A 455 -5.73 -19.63 -22.28
N SER A 456 -5.45 -20.63 -21.45
CA SER A 456 -6.21 -21.89 -21.32
C SER A 456 -7.27 -21.90 -20.19
N GLY A 457 -7.44 -20.81 -19.43
CA GLY A 457 -8.42 -20.76 -18.33
C GLY A 457 -8.38 -19.51 -17.45
N ALA A 458 -9.53 -19.14 -16.89
CA ALA A 458 -9.70 -17.92 -16.09
C ALA A 458 -9.01 -17.94 -14.71
N PHE A 459 -8.92 -19.11 -14.07
CA PHE A 459 -8.42 -19.28 -12.72
C PHE A 459 -7.70 -20.61 -12.58
N ARG A 460 -6.49 -20.59 -12.02
CA ARG A 460 -5.71 -21.75 -11.61
C ARG A 460 -5.30 -21.58 -10.15
N TYR A 461 -5.06 -22.68 -9.48
CA TYR A 461 -4.59 -22.70 -8.11
C TYR A 461 -3.52 -23.76 -7.90
N SER A 462 -2.71 -23.58 -6.85
CA SER A 462 -1.73 -24.54 -6.37
C SER A 462 -1.82 -24.65 -4.85
N ILE A 463 -1.66 -25.87 -4.33
CA ILE A 463 -1.56 -26.19 -2.91
C ILE A 463 -0.28 -27.02 -2.74
N SER A 464 0.65 -26.50 -1.95
CA SER A 464 1.96 -27.09 -1.70
C SER A 464 2.25 -27.14 -0.21
N ALA A 465 3.07 -28.09 0.23
CA ALA A 465 3.68 -28.08 1.55
C ALA A 465 5.06 -27.43 1.43
N LEU A 466 5.28 -26.31 2.14
CA LEU A 466 6.52 -25.56 2.11
C LEU A 466 7.30 -25.82 3.40
N ALA A 467 8.49 -26.40 3.27
CA ALA A 467 9.47 -26.54 4.34
C ALA A 467 10.51 -25.40 4.24
N ASN A 468 10.63 -24.59 5.28
CA ASN A 468 11.64 -23.55 5.41
C ASN A 468 12.64 -23.95 6.50
N TYR A 469 13.92 -23.73 6.22
CA TYR A 469 15.01 -23.88 7.18
C TYR A 469 15.90 -22.65 7.11
N ASP A 470 15.83 -21.82 8.13
CA ASP A 470 16.66 -20.62 8.29
C ASP A 470 17.64 -20.87 9.43
N GLN A 471 18.93 -20.73 9.17
CA GLN A 471 19.99 -20.98 10.14
C GLN A 471 20.97 -19.81 10.18
N ARG A 472 21.24 -19.28 11.36
CA ARG A 472 22.35 -18.36 11.65
C ARG A 472 23.63 -19.18 11.78
N LEU A 473 24.61 -18.88 10.94
CA LEU A 473 25.92 -19.56 10.94
C LEU A 473 26.99 -18.74 11.69
N GLY A 474 26.71 -17.48 11.98
CA GLY A 474 27.57 -16.54 12.72
C GLY A 474 27.08 -15.11 12.53
N ASP A 475 27.84 -14.13 13.01
CA ASP A 475 27.52 -12.70 12.91
C ASP A 475 27.06 -12.26 11.51
N GLY A 476 25.77 -11.97 11.36
CA GLY A 476 25.18 -11.54 10.10
C GLY A 476 25.22 -12.58 8.97
N LEU A 477 25.67 -13.82 9.21
CA LEU A 477 25.74 -14.87 8.20
C LEU A 477 24.58 -15.86 8.38
N TYR A 478 23.71 -15.94 7.38
CA TYR A 478 22.50 -16.76 7.42
C TYR A 478 22.41 -17.69 6.20
N LEU A 479 22.04 -18.94 6.45
CA LEU A 479 21.59 -19.88 5.43
C LEU A 479 20.06 -19.87 5.41
N ASN A 480 19.47 -19.48 4.29
CA ASN A 480 18.03 -19.49 4.07
C ASN A 480 17.67 -20.55 3.04
N SER A 481 16.95 -21.59 3.45
CA SER A 481 16.55 -22.71 2.61
C SER A 481 15.03 -22.86 2.57
N ALA A 482 14.48 -23.17 1.40
CA ALA A 482 13.08 -23.48 1.22
C ALA A 482 12.91 -24.59 0.19
N ALA A 483 12.17 -25.63 0.57
CA ALA A 483 11.77 -26.74 -0.28
C ALA A 483 10.25 -26.84 -0.33
N SER A 484 9.70 -27.05 -1.52
CA SER A 484 8.27 -27.12 -1.77
C SER A 484 7.91 -28.50 -2.28
N LEU A 485 6.87 -29.10 -1.71
CA LEU A 485 6.22 -30.29 -2.21
C LEU A 485 4.82 -29.93 -2.71
N GLN A 486 4.65 -29.97 -4.03
CA GLN A 486 3.37 -29.74 -4.70
C GLN A 486 2.42 -30.91 -4.42
N LEU A 487 1.29 -30.63 -3.77
CA LEU A 487 0.27 -31.61 -3.43
C LEU A 487 -0.81 -31.67 -4.51
N LEU A 488 -1.37 -30.50 -4.83
CA LEU A 488 -2.43 -30.32 -5.82
C LEU A 488 -2.16 -29.04 -6.61
N GLU A 489 -2.30 -29.06 -7.93
CA GLU A 489 -2.27 -27.84 -8.74
C GLU A 489 -2.96 -28.03 -10.09
N THR A 490 -3.34 -26.92 -10.71
CA THR A 490 -4.02 -26.90 -12.01
C THR A 490 -3.27 -26.09 -13.08
N VAL A 491 -2.11 -25.53 -12.73
CA VAL A 491 -1.25 -24.68 -13.57
C VAL A 491 -0.48 -25.51 -14.60
N SER A 492 -0.09 -26.75 -14.27
CA SER A 492 0.54 -27.69 -15.21
C SER A 492 -0.34 -28.05 -16.41
N GLY A 493 -1.65 -27.85 -16.28
CA GLY A 493 -2.62 -27.98 -17.38
C GLY A 493 -2.43 -26.95 -18.50
N VAL A 494 -1.63 -25.90 -18.28
CA VAL A 494 -1.27 -24.91 -19.30
C VAL A 494 -0.23 -25.51 -20.25
N LYS A 495 -0.70 -26.04 -21.38
CA LYS A 495 0.15 -26.66 -22.41
C LYS A 495 0.68 -25.68 -23.44
N GLN A 496 0.20 -24.44 -23.44
CA GLN A 496 0.60 -23.44 -24.43
C GLN A 496 2.02 -22.93 -24.15
N PRO A 497 2.87 -22.83 -25.16
CA PRO A 497 4.15 -22.17 -25.01
C PRO A 497 3.95 -20.67 -24.75
N SER A 498 4.91 -20.06 -24.07
CA SER A 498 4.97 -18.60 -23.93
C SER A 498 4.94 -17.95 -25.32
N ASN A 499 4.18 -16.87 -25.47
CA ASN A 499 4.14 -16.04 -26.67
C ASN A 499 4.96 -14.75 -26.52
N SER A 500 5.87 -14.70 -25.54
CA SER A 500 6.79 -13.59 -25.34
C SER A 500 7.98 -13.72 -26.30
N ASP A 501 8.27 -12.67 -27.06
CA ASP A 501 9.47 -12.63 -27.93
C ASP A 501 10.73 -12.18 -27.18
N LEU A 502 10.59 -11.81 -25.91
CA LEU A 502 11.70 -11.44 -25.03
C LEU A 502 12.36 -12.69 -24.42
N PRO A 503 13.58 -12.58 -23.85
CA PRO A 503 14.08 -13.66 -23.01
C PRO A 503 13.06 -14.05 -21.94
N HIS A 504 12.70 -15.34 -21.89
CA HIS A 504 11.69 -15.83 -20.97
C HIS A 504 12.23 -15.83 -19.53
N VAL A 505 11.92 -14.80 -18.76
CA VAL A 505 12.40 -14.65 -17.37
C VAL A 505 11.29 -14.91 -16.35
N ARG A 506 10.02 -14.83 -16.77
CA ARG A 506 8.81 -15.15 -15.97
C ARG A 506 7.77 -15.94 -16.75
N SER A 507 7.68 -15.73 -18.06
CA SER A 507 6.61 -16.29 -18.88
C SER A 507 6.58 -17.83 -18.95
N ASP A 508 7.69 -18.49 -18.65
CA ASP A 508 7.81 -19.95 -18.62
C ASP A 508 7.39 -20.61 -17.29
N VAL A 509 6.71 -19.91 -16.37
CA VAL A 509 6.32 -20.46 -15.05
C VAL A 509 5.55 -21.79 -15.11
N ALA A 510 4.73 -22.02 -16.15
CA ALA A 510 4.02 -23.28 -16.34
C ALA A 510 4.97 -24.47 -16.60
N LYS A 511 6.17 -24.25 -17.14
CA LYS A 511 7.20 -25.30 -17.27
C LYS A 511 7.82 -25.64 -15.92
N TYR A 512 8.10 -24.65 -15.09
CA TYR A 512 8.61 -24.85 -13.73
C TYR A 512 7.61 -25.62 -12.86
N MET A 513 6.31 -25.34 -12.98
CA MET A 513 5.26 -26.09 -12.27
C MET A 513 5.07 -27.52 -12.80
N ARG A 514 5.47 -27.81 -14.05
CA ARG A 514 5.38 -29.14 -14.68
C ARG A 514 6.56 -30.07 -14.37
N GLY A 515 7.70 -29.54 -13.95
CA GLY A 515 8.93 -30.32 -13.80
C GLY A 515 8.80 -31.45 -12.78
N GLY A 516 8.91 -31.12 -11.49
CA GLY A 516 8.86 -32.08 -10.39
C GLY A 516 7.87 -31.67 -9.30
N ARG A 517 7.24 -32.65 -8.64
CA ARG A 517 6.41 -32.39 -7.45
C ARG A 517 7.22 -31.82 -6.29
N PHE A 518 8.50 -32.16 -6.20
CA PHE A 518 9.42 -31.59 -5.22
C PHE A 518 10.34 -30.59 -5.92
N SER A 519 10.43 -29.38 -5.36
CA SER A 519 11.36 -28.35 -5.81
C SER A 519 12.10 -27.72 -4.64
N LEU A 520 13.34 -27.35 -4.90
CA LEU A 520 14.16 -26.57 -3.99
C LEU A 520 14.04 -25.10 -4.38
N SER A 521 13.05 -24.40 -3.84
CA SER A 521 12.76 -23.03 -4.22
C SER A 521 13.86 -22.05 -3.85
N ARG A 522 14.55 -22.27 -2.73
CA ARG A 522 15.61 -21.36 -2.25
C ARG A 522 16.68 -22.12 -1.47
N ILE A 523 17.94 -21.79 -1.72
CA ILE A 523 19.09 -22.06 -0.82
C ILE A 523 20.03 -20.87 -1.02
N VAL A 524 20.03 -19.93 -0.09
CA VAL A 524 20.85 -18.73 -0.18
C VAL A 524 21.68 -18.58 1.07
N LEU A 525 22.97 -18.31 0.87
CA LEU A 525 23.84 -17.80 1.91
C LEU A 525 23.81 -16.27 1.85
N ASN A 526 23.35 -15.64 2.93
CA ASN A 526 23.24 -14.20 3.07
C ASN A 526 24.23 -13.69 4.12
N LYS A 527 25.01 -12.66 3.78
CA LYS A 527 25.85 -11.91 4.71
C LYS A 527 25.31 -10.49 4.84
N TYR A 528 24.81 -10.16 6.02
CA TYR A 528 24.34 -8.83 6.40
C TYR A 528 25.44 -8.11 7.19
N ASP A 529 25.64 -6.83 6.90
CA ASP A 529 26.59 -5.98 7.64
C ASP A 529 26.16 -4.51 7.60
N SER A 530 26.63 -3.71 8.56
CA SER A 530 26.41 -2.27 8.64
C SER A 530 27.77 -1.55 8.74
N PRO A 531 28.50 -1.39 7.62
CA PRO A 531 29.91 -0.97 7.63
C PRO A 531 30.13 0.45 8.14
N ALA A 532 29.11 1.31 8.06
CA ALA A 532 29.10 2.67 8.57
C ALA A 532 27.73 2.99 9.18
N GLU A 533 27.67 4.05 9.97
CA GLU A 533 26.40 4.57 10.48
C GLU A 533 25.44 4.80 9.30
N ARG A 534 24.21 4.27 9.41
CA ARG A 534 23.14 4.42 8.42
C ARG A 534 23.41 3.80 7.03
N VAL A 535 24.48 3.01 6.89
CA VAL A 535 24.77 2.23 5.68
C VAL A 535 24.56 0.76 6.00
N TYR A 536 23.61 0.15 5.32
CA TYR A 536 23.27 -1.26 5.45
C TYR A 536 23.69 -2.00 4.18
N THR A 537 24.24 -3.19 4.33
CA THR A 537 24.73 -3.98 3.20
C THR A 537 24.29 -5.43 3.32
N ARG A 538 24.08 -6.06 2.17
CA ARG A 538 23.79 -7.48 2.04
C ARG A 538 24.58 -8.05 0.88
N MET A 539 25.24 -9.17 1.10
CA MET A 539 25.77 -10.03 0.04
C MET A 539 25.04 -11.37 0.05
N SER A 540 24.74 -11.91 -1.12
CA SER A 540 23.90 -13.11 -1.26
C SER A 540 24.44 -14.02 -2.35
N ALA A 541 24.50 -15.33 -2.10
CA ALA A 541 24.90 -16.32 -3.09
C ALA A 541 24.05 -17.60 -2.98
N GLY A 542 23.61 -18.14 -4.12
CA GLY A 542 22.91 -19.43 -4.18
C GLY A 542 21.69 -19.44 -5.10
N LEU A 543 20.69 -20.27 -4.76
CA LEU A 543 19.41 -20.36 -5.46
C LEU A 543 18.45 -19.32 -4.85
N TYR A 544 18.23 -18.20 -5.53
CA TYR A 544 17.43 -17.08 -5.01
C TYR A 544 15.94 -17.40 -5.02
N GLU A 545 15.47 -17.95 -6.14
CA GLU A 545 14.06 -18.28 -6.39
C GLU A 545 13.97 -19.46 -7.36
N ASP A 546 12.76 -19.96 -7.63
CA ASP A 546 12.51 -21.11 -8.52
C ASP A 546 13.16 -20.95 -9.91
N MET A 547 13.25 -19.72 -10.42
CA MET A 547 13.72 -19.41 -11.77
C MET A 547 15.18 -18.96 -11.87
N PHE A 548 15.78 -18.44 -10.80
CA PHE A 548 17.11 -17.84 -10.86
C PHE A 548 18.00 -18.24 -9.69
N ARG A 549 19.27 -18.50 -10.03
CA ARG A 549 20.38 -18.60 -9.08
C ARG A 549 21.36 -17.47 -9.36
N GLY A 550 22.15 -17.07 -8.38
CA GLY A 550 23.13 -16.04 -8.61
C GLY A 550 23.97 -15.65 -7.41
N VAL A 551 24.74 -14.60 -7.63
CA VAL A 551 25.55 -13.92 -6.63
C VAL A 551 25.36 -12.42 -6.81
N GLY A 552 25.21 -11.69 -5.72
CA GLY A 552 24.83 -10.29 -5.76
C GLY A 552 24.83 -9.65 -4.39
N GLY A 553 24.43 -8.38 -4.36
CA GLY A 553 24.36 -7.62 -3.13
C GLY A 553 23.52 -6.36 -3.25
N GLN A 554 23.18 -5.81 -2.09
CA GLN A 554 22.43 -4.56 -1.94
C GLN A 554 23.16 -3.67 -0.94
N VAL A 555 23.24 -2.38 -1.25
CA VAL A 555 23.72 -1.34 -0.33
C VAL A 555 22.61 -0.32 -0.18
N LEU A 556 22.22 -0.03 1.05
CA LEU A 556 21.16 0.90 1.42
C LEU A 556 21.72 2.02 2.28
N TYR A 557 21.43 3.27 1.91
CA TYR A 557 21.76 4.46 2.68
C TYR A 557 20.50 5.11 3.26
N LEU A 558 20.52 5.35 4.58
CA LEU A 558 19.43 5.98 5.34
C LEU A 558 19.83 7.34 5.93
N PRO A 559 19.58 8.46 5.26
CA PRO A 559 19.93 9.77 5.80
C PRO A 559 19.12 10.11 7.07
N LYS A 560 19.78 10.77 8.03
CA LYS A 560 19.19 11.23 9.28
C LYS A 560 18.09 12.27 9.03
N ASP A 561 16.99 12.18 9.78
CA ASP A 561 15.86 13.12 9.77
C ASP A 561 15.31 13.45 8.37
N SER A 562 15.48 12.52 7.43
CA SER A 562 15.06 12.68 6.05
C SER A 562 13.80 11.88 5.76
N ARG A 563 13.08 12.30 4.72
CA ARG A 563 11.95 11.54 4.16
C ARG A 563 12.38 10.55 3.08
N TRP A 564 13.66 10.45 2.79
CA TRP A 564 14.17 9.63 1.68
C TRP A 564 15.12 8.52 2.15
N ALA A 565 15.29 7.51 1.30
CA ALA A 565 16.33 6.50 1.39
C ALA A 565 16.72 6.06 -0.02
N ALA A 566 17.95 5.62 -0.21
CA ALA A 566 18.40 5.15 -1.52
C ALA A 566 19.18 3.85 -1.38
N ASP A 567 18.96 2.92 -2.32
CA ASP A 567 19.73 1.69 -2.40
C ASP A 567 20.19 1.38 -3.83
N LEU A 568 21.22 0.55 -3.91
CA LEU A 568 21.74 -0.03 -5.13
C LEU A 568 21.81 -1.54 -4.96
N ALA A 569 21.11 -2.27 -5.83
CA ALA A 569 21.16 -3.72 -5.92
C ALA A 569 21.83 -4.16 -7.23
N VAL A 570 22.80 -5.07 -7.14
CA VAL A 570 23.51 -5.64 -8.29
C VAL A 570 23.57 -7.15 -8.13
N ASP A 571 23.06 -7.88 -9.13
CA ASP A 571 23.00 -9.34 -9.09
C ASP A 571 23.42 -9.94 -10.43
N ALA A 572 24.39 -10.87 -10.38
CA ALA A 572 24.77 -11.72 -11.50
C ALA A 572 23.97 -13.03 -11.42
N LEU A 573 23.12 -13.26 -12.41
CA LEU A 573 22.06 -14.26 -12.37
C LEU A 573 22.19 -15.25 -13.52
N GLN A 574 21.91 -16.52 -13.23
CA GLN A 574 21.74 -17.58 -14.20
C GLN A 574 20.36 -18.21 -14.02
N GLN A 575 19.67 -18.45 -15.12
CA GLN A 575 18.37 -19.09 -15.11
C GLN A 575 18.50 -20.57 -14.72
N ARG A 576 17.59 -21.02 -13.87
CA ARG A 576 17.50 -22.40 -13.38
C ARG A 576 16.74 -23.27 -14.40
N GLY A 577 17.00 -24.56 -14.37
CA GLY A 577 16.24 -25.51 -15.18
C GLY A 577 14.89 -25.85 -14.52
N TYR A 578 14.04 -26.52 -15.30
CA TYR A 578 12.66 -26.77 -14.92
C TYR A 578 12.48 -27.92 -13.91
N LYS A 579 13.51 -28.74 -13.63
CA LYS A 579 13.39 -29.83 -12.65
C LYS A 579 13.27 -29.30 -11.22
N GLY A 580 13.58 -28.01 -11.00
CA GLY A 580 13.41 -27.35 -9.72
C GLY A 580 14.49 -27.74 -8.69
N LEU A 581 15.61 -28.30 -9.12
CA LEU A 581 16.74 -28.69 -8.25
C LEU A 581 17.93 -27.76 -8.52
N PHE A 582 19.09 -28.32 -8.88
CA PHE A 582 20.32 -27.57 -9.18
C PHE A 582 20.58 -27.40 -10.68
N ASP A 583 19.65 -27.86 -11.52
CA ASP A 583 19.72 -27.72 -12.97
C ASP A 583 19.69 -26.25 -13.40
N SER A 584 20.31 -25.95 -14.53
CA SER A 584 20.47 -24.60 -15.06
C SER A 584 20.25 -24.56 -16.57
N LEU A 585 19.78 -23.42 -17.04
CA LEU A 585 19.73 -23.07 -18.46
C LEU A 585 20.92 -22.16 -18.81
N ASP A 586 21.15 -21.97 -20.10
CA ASP A 586 22.27 -21.16 -20.61
C ASP A 586 22.06 -19.65 -20.42
N TYR A 587 20.82 -19.22 -20.18
CA TYR A 587 20.50 -17.80 -20.03
C TYR A 587 21.16 -17.22 -18.76
N LYS A 588 21.99 -16.19 -18.97
CA LYS A 588 22.66 -15.41 -17.93
C LYS A 588 22.37 -13.93 -18.13
N THR A 589 22.25 -13.21 -17.03
CA THR A 589 22.01 -11.77 -17.02
C THR A 589 22.66 -11.13 -15.80
N VAL A 590 22.89 -9.82 -15.87
CA VAL A 590 23.30 -8.99 -14.73
C VAL A 590 22.26 -7.90 -14.57
N THR A 591 21.65 -7.83 -13.40
CA THR A 591 20.74 -6.74 -13.03
C THR A 591 21.50 -5.72 -12.18
N ALA A 592 21.22 -4.44 -12.41
CA ALA A 592 21.77 -3.34 -11.63
C ALA A 592 20.67 -2.29 -11.51
N ILE A 593 20.15 -2.09 -10.31
CA ILE A 593 18.96 -1.28 -10.05
C ILE A 593 19.28 -0.32 -8.91
N GLY A 594 19.23 0.98 -9.19
CA GLY A 594 19.23 2.04 -8.18
C GLY A 594 17.79 2.38 -7.80
N SER A 595 17.49 2.42 -6.50
CA SER A 595 16.18 2.74 -5.96
C SER A 595 16.25 4.03 -5.14
N LEU A 596 15.26 4.89 -5.30
CA LEU A 596 15.00 6.04 -4.44
C LEU A 596 13.61 5.89 -3.82
N HIS A 597 13.58 5.84 -2.49
CA HIS A 597 12.36 5.76 -1.69
C HIS A 597 12.07 7.12 -1.09
N TYR A 598 10.84 7.61 -1.22
CA TYR A 598 10.41 8.88 -0.65
C TYR A 598 9.09 8.74 0.10
N ARG A 599 9.09 9.17 1.36
CA ARG A 599 7.91 9.18 2.23
C ARG A 599 7.18 10.52 2.11
N LEU A 600 6.03 10.49 1.44
CA LEU A 600 5.06 11.58 1.39
C LEU A 600 4.21 11.61 2.68
N PRO A 601 3.48 12.70 2.95
CA PRO A 601 2.48 12.74 4.02
C PRO A 601 1.43 11.62 3.90
N HIS A 602 0.75 11.31 5.01
CA HIS A 602 -0.31 10.27 5.10
C HIS A 602 0.18 8.83 4.85
N ASP A 603 1.41 8.55 5.30
CA ASP A 603 2.01 7.21 5.26
C ASP A 603 2.09 6.62 3.84
N ILE A 604 2.31 7.51 2.88
CA ILE A 604 2.51 7.17 1.47
C ILE A 604 4.02 7.11 1.20
N THR A 605 4.47 6.03 0.57
CA THR A 605 5.84 5.89 0.06
C THR A 605 5.78 5.78 -1.46
N VAL A 606 6.59 6.60 -2.14
CA VAL A 606 6.85 6.50 -3.58
C VAL A 606 8.26 5.94 -3.76
N THR A 607 8.40 4.88 -4.55
CA THR A 607 9.69 4.28 -4.86
C THR A 607 9.93 4.36 -6.36
N ALA A 608 11.04 4.99 -6.78
CA ALA A 608 11.51 4.96 -8.15
C ALA A 608 12.71 4.02 -8.25
N ARG A 609 12.64 3.00 -9.10
CA ARG A 609 13.72 2.02 -9.34
C ARG A 609 14.15 2.12 -10.79
N ALA A 610 15.41 2.48 -11.04
CA ALA A 610 15.94 2.68 -12.38
C ALA A 610 17.15 1.78 -12.61
N GLY A 611 17.23 1.15 -13.79
CA GLY A 611 18.36 0.30 -14.12
C GLY A 611 18.04 -0.78 -15.14
N ARG A 612 18.81 -1.87 -15.08
CA ARG A 612 18.69 -3.04 -15.97
C ARG A 612 17.93 -4.18 -15.30
N PHE A 613 16.87 -4.64 -15.96
CA PHE A 613 15.95 -5.68 -15.53
C PHE A 613 16.35 -7.08 -16.07
N LEU A 614 15.63 -8.12 -15.64
CA LEU A 614 15.96 -9.52 -15.92
C LEU A 614 16.04 -9.86 -17.42
N ALA A 615 15.13 -9.32 -18.23
CA ALA A 615 15.08 -9.54 -19.67
C ALA A 615 16.10 -8.69 -20.45
N LYS A 616 17.10 -8.13 -19.74
CA LYS A 616 18.17 -7.25 -20.25
C LYS A 616 17.69 -5.88 -20.74
N ASP A 617 16.41 -5.58 -20.55
CA ASP A 617 15.81 -4.29 -20.79
C ASP A 617 16.22 -3.28 -19.71
N SER A 618 16.26 -2.00 -20.09
CA SER A 618 16.59 -0.89 -19.20
C SER A 618 15.41 0.07 -19.11
N GLY A 619 15.15 0.57 -17.92
CA GLY A 619 14.00 1.43 -17.70
C GLY A 619 13.84 1.89 -16.26
N VAL A 620 12.64 2.36 -15.96
CA VAL A 620 12.26 2.89 -14.64
C VAL A 620 10.94 2.26 -14.21
N ARG A 621 10.91 1.72 -12.99
CA ARG A 621 9.71 1.34 -12.27
C ARG A 621 9.37 2.42 -11.24
N VAL A 622 8.13 2.87 -11.25
CA VAL A 622 7.57 3.72 -10.20
C VAL A 622 6.54 2.90 -9.43
N GLU A 623 6.72 2.84 -8.12
CA GLU A 623 5.81 2.19 -7.19
C GLU A 623 5.25 3.23 -6.23
N PHE A 624 3.95 3.14 -5.99
CA PHE A 624 3.23 3.91 -5.00
C PHE A 624 2.64 2.93 -3.98
N LYS A 625 2.91 3.14 -2.69
CA LYS A 625 2.28 2.37 -1.62
C LYS A 625 1.80 3.28 -0.50
N ARG A 626 0.64 2.96 0.07
CA ARG A 626 0.10 3.61 1.27
C ARG A 626 0.00 2.59 2.38
N ARG A 627 0.52 2.93 3.56
CA ARG A 627 0.37 2.15 4.80
C ARG A 627 -0.74 2.75 5.65
N PHE A 628 -1.65 1.93 6.15
CA PHE A 628 -2.69 2.34 7.09
C PHE A 628 -2.24 2.13 8.54
N GLN A 629 -2.99 2.67 9.51
CA GLN A 629 -2.65 2.52 10.92
C GLN A 629 -2.64 1.06 11.41
N SER A 630 -3.43 0.18 10.77
CA SER A 630 -3.38 -1.29 10.95
C SER A 630 -2.08 -1.95 10.50
N GLY A 631 -1.22 -1.21 9.81
CA GLY A 631 -0.05 -1.74 9.12
C GLY A 631 -0.36 -2.40 7.77
N ILE A 632 -1.63 -2.49 7.36
CA ILE A 632 -2.00 -2.94 6.01
C ILE A 632 -1.44 -1.95 4.98
N GLU A 633 -0.89 -2.47 3.89
CA GLU A 633 -0.32 -1.68 2.81
C GLU A 633 -1.03 -2.00 1.50
N VAL A 634 -1.41 -0.96 0.77
CA VAL A 634 -1.98 -1.07 -0.57
C VAL A 634 -1.09 -0.27 -1.52
N GLY A 635 -0.73 -0.88 -2.64
CA GLY A 635 0.13 -0.22 -3.60
C GLY A 635 -0.11 -0.63 -5.05
N ALA A 636 0.52 0.11 -5.94
CA ALA A 636 0.52 -0.12 -7.37
C ALA A 636 1.89 0.23 -7.95
N TRP A 637 2.28 -0.43 -9.02
CA TRP A 637 3.49 -0.11 -9.75
C TRP A 637 3.24 -0.02 -11.25
N TYR A 638 4.09 0.77 -11.90
CA TYR A 638 4.19 0.87 -13.35
C TYR A 638 5.65 0.92 -13.75
N THR A 639 6.02 0.09 -14.72
CA THR A 639 7.38 -0.04 -15.22
C THR A 639 7.40 0.37 -16.68
N HIS A 640 8.22 1.38 -17.00
CA HIS A 640 8.49 1.77 -18.37
C HIS A 640 9.91 1.34 -18.76
N THR A 641 10.04 0.46 -19.75
CA THR A 641 11.34 0.01 -20.25
C THR A 641 11.41 0.05 -21.77
N ASN A 642 12.63 -0.14 -22.30
CA ASN A 642 12.87 -0.31 -23.73
C ASN A 642 12.54 -1.73 -24.24
N ALA A 643 11.88 -2.57 -23.44
CA ALA A 643 11.42 -3.89 -23.85
C ALA A 643 10.37 -3.79 -24.96
N ASN A 644 10.54 -4.58 -26.02
CA ASN A 644 9.64 -4.62 -27.17
C ASN A 644 8.64 -5.79 -27.07
N ASP A 645 7.87 -5.86 -25.97
CA ASP A 645 6.84 -6.90 -25.77
C ASP A 645 5.59 -6.57 -26.60
N ILE A 646 5.55 -7.05 -27.84
CA ILE A 646 4.46 -6.77 -28.79
C ILE A 646 3.32 -7.80 -28.73
N ALA A 647 3.47 -8.86 -27.93
CA ALA A 647 2.46 -9.88 -27.81
C ALA A 647 1.32 -9.41 -26.89
N THR A 648 0.08 -9.74 -27.25
CA THR A 648 -1.13 -9.29 -26.56
C THR A 648 -1.01 -9.46 -25.04
N PRO A 649 -1.23 -8.40 -24.24
CA PRO A 649 -1.93 -7.15 -24.58
C PRO A 649 -1.06 -6.05 -25.23
N GLY A 650 0.23 -6.30 -25.51
CA GLY A 650 1.08 -5.41 -26.29
C GLY A 650 0.73 -5.39 -27.78
N SER A 651 1.34 -4.45 -28.51
CA SER A 651 1.27 -4.34 -29.97
C SER A 651 2.48 -3.60 -30.51
N VAL A 652 2.73 -3.66 -31.82
CA VAL A 652 3.83 -2.92 -32.48
C VAL A 652 3.75 -1.41 -32.21
N ALA A 653 2.53 -0.86 -32.17
CA ALA A 653 2.32 0.57 -31.92
C ALA A 653 2.42 0.93 -30.43
N ASN A 654 2.18 -0.02 -29.54
CA ASN A 654 2.18 0.17 -28.09
C ASN A 654 2.63 -1.12 -27.39
N PRO A 655 3.96 -1.34 -27.24
CA PRO A 655 4.48 -2.50 -26.52
C PRO A 655 3.96 -2.55 -25.09
N TYR A 656 3.79 -3.76 -24.56
CA TYR A 656 3.36 -3.97 -23.18
C TYR A 656 4.37 -3.38 -22.19
N GLN A 657 3.86 -2.80 -21.12
CA GLN A 657 4.62 -2.21 -20.03
C GLN A 657 4.13 -2.83 -18.73
N ASP A 658 5.07 -3.31 -17.91
CA ASP A 658 4.74 -4.04 -16.70
C ASP A 658 4.03 -3.14 -15.67
N ARG A 659 2.99 -3.69 -15.05
CA ARG A 659 2.11 -2.98 -14.13
C ARG A 659 1.35 -3.96 -13.25
N GLY A 660 1.05 -3.53 -12.04
CA GLY A 660 0.24 -4.32 -11.13
C GLY A 660 -0.18 -3.56 -9.89
N ILE A 661 -1.00 -4.22 -9.08
CA ILE A 661 -1.43 -3.77 -7.76
C ILE A 661 -1.07 -4.84 -6.73
N PHE A 662 -0.82 -4.41 -5.50
CA PHE A 662 -0.55 -5.31 -4.39
C PHE A 662 -1.22 -4.86 -3.09
N LEU A 663 -1.42 -5.83 -2.22
CA LEU A 663 -1.94 -5.71 -0.87
C LEU A 663 -1.01 -6.51 0.05
N SER A 664 -0.56 -5.91 1.14
CA SER A 664 0.20 -6.57 2.21
C SER A 664 -0.57 -6.40 3.50
N VAL A 665 -0.93 -7.51 4.14
CA VAL A 665 -1.75 -7.54 5.36
C VAL A 665 -0.90 -8.11 6.49
N PRO A 666 -0.49 -7.31 7.49
CA PRO A 666 0.17 -7.85 8.66
C PRO A 666 -0.85 -8.66 9.46
N LEU A 667 -0.46 -9.87 9.86
CA LEU A 667 -1.38 -10.80 10.49
C LEU A 667 -1.61 -10.49 11.97
N ASN A 668 -0.77 -9.65 12.58
CA ASN A 668 -0.95 -9.19 13.95
C ASN A 668 -2.33 -8.55 14.18
N SER A 669 -2.87 -7.76 13.25
CA SER A 669 -4.18 -7.14 13.41
C SER A 669 -5.34 -8.14 13.31
N MET A 670 -5.09 -9.31 12.71
CA MET A 670 -6.07 -10.37 12.41
C MET A 670 -5.95 -11.62 13.29
N LEU A 671 -5.07 -11.62 14.30
CA LEU A 671 -4.83 -12.76 15.17
C LEU A 671 -4.95 -12.37 16.66
N PRO A 672 -5.35 -13.32 17.54
CA PRO A 672 -5.41 -13.12 18.99
C PRO A 672 -4.03 -13.08 19.69
N MET A 673 -2.96 -13.01 18.90
CA MET A 673 -1.57 -12.86 19.34
C MET A 673 -0.82 -12.00 18.34
N ASP A 674 0.26 -11.35 18.77
CA ASP A 674 1.17 -10.60 17.94
C ASP A 674 2.00 -11.55 17.07
N THR A 675 2.35 -11.09 15.88
CA THR A 675 3.21 -11.81 14.95
C THR A 675 3.84 -10.81 14.00
N GLN A 676 5.07 -11.09 13.58
CA GLN A 676 5.71 -10.33 12.52
C GLN A 676 5.33 -10.82 11.11
N SER A 677 4.49 -11.86 11.01
CA SER A 677 4.07 -12.46 9.74
C SER A 677 3.11 -11.56 8.95
N THR A 678 3.27 -11.57 7.63
CA THR A 678 2.45 -10.80 6.69
C THR A 678 1.89 -11.69 5.59
N ALA A 679 0.64 -11.49 5.21
CA ALA A 679 0.04 -12.07 4.01
C ALA A 679 0.12 -11.07 2.85
N GLY A 680 0.72 -11.49 1.73
CA GLY A 680 0.83 -10.68 0.52
C GLY A 680 -0.07 -11.19 -0.59
N PHE A 681 -0.70 -10.27 -1.33
CA PHE A 681 -1.47 -10.55 -2.53
C PHE A 681 -1.09 -9.54 -3.62
N SER A 682 -0.89 -10.00 -4.85
CA SER A 682 -0.64 -9.11 -5.98
C SER A 682 -1.37 -9.58 -7.23
N ILE A 683 -1.76 -8.62 -8.07
CA ILE A 683 -2.37 -8.87 -9.38
C ILE A 683 -1.52 -8.18 -10.43
N SER A 684 -0.89 -8.99 -11.28
CA SER A 684 -0.20 -8.56 -12.50
C SER A 684 -0.30 -9.64 -13.58
N PRO A 685 -0.14 -9.29 -14.87
CA PRO A 685 0.04 -10.28 -15.92
C PRO A 685 1.31 -11.11 -15.69
N TRP A 686 1.16 -12.40 -15.41
CA TRP A 686 2.27 -13.31 -15.08
C TRP A 686 2.95 -13.94 -16.30
N THR A 687 2.43 -13.71 -17.51
CA THR A 687 2.96 -14.24 -18.78
C THR A 687 3.89 -13.28 -19.52
N ARG A 688 4.37 -12.22 -18.85
CA ARG A 688 5.15 -11.13 -19.46
C ARG A 688 6.53 -11.02 -18.84
N ASP A 689 7.51 -10.60 -19.64
CA ASP A 689 8.93 -10.63 -19.28
C ASP A 689 9.57 -9.24 -19.16
N GLY A 690 8.98 -8.21 -19.78
CA GLY A 690 9.48 -6.83 -19.71
C GLY A 690 9.41 -6.24 -18.29
N GLY A 691 10.44 -5.52 -17.87
CA GLY A 691 10.49 -4.82 -16.57
C GLY A 691 10.52 -5.72 -15.34
N GLN A 692 10.82 -7.01 -15.49
CA GLN A 692 10.80 -7.98 -14.39
C GLN A 692 12.07 -7.90 -13.52
N MET A 693 11.89 -8.00 -12.21
CA MET A 693 12.97 -8.02 -11.22
C MET A 693 13.10 -9.42 -10.61
N VAL A 694 14.32 -9.80 -10.24
CA VAL A 694 14.56 -11.02 -9.43
C VAL A 694 13.93 -10.83 -8.04
N ALA A 695 13.39 -11.90 -7.44
CA ALA A 695 12.98 -11.83 -6.05
C ALA A 695 14.23 -11.63 -5.17
N SER A 696 14.30 -10.49 -4.48
CA SER A 696 15.42 -10.16 -3.61
C SER A 696 15.51 -11.17 -2.46
N PRO A 697 16.67 -11.80 -2.18
CA PRO A 697 16.85 -12.78 -1.09
C PRO A 697 16.84 -12.16 0.34
N GLY A 698 16.28 -10.96 0.50
CA GLY A 698 16.19 -10.18 1.73
C GLY A 698 16.41 -8.69 1.41
N ASP A 699 15.34 -7.93 1.17
CA ASP A 699 15.45 -6.51 0.82
C ASP A 699 15.75 -5.65 2.06
N LEU A 700 16.81 -4.86 2.00
CA LEU A 700 17.26 -4.05 3.12
C LEU A 700 16.28 -2.92 3.46
N TYR A 701 15.62 -2.32 2.46
CA TYR A 701 14.70 -1.21 2.71
C TYR A 701 13.44 -1.71 3.41
N ASP A 702 12.85 -2.81 2.93
CA ASP A 702 11.70 -3.45 3.56
C ASP A 702 12.02 -3.90 5.01
N MET A 703 13.28 -4.29 5.27
CA MET A 703 13.71 -4.67 6.61
C MET A 703 13.64 -3.53 7.61
N VAL A 704 14.11 -2.33 7.23
CA VAL A 704 14.25 -1.15 8.12
C VAL A 704 13.05 -0.19 8.08
N GLU A 705 12.20 -0.24 7.04
CA GLU A 705 11.12 0.73 6.85
C GLU A 705 10.11 0.76 8.00
N ARG A 706 9.68 -0.42 8.48
CA ARG A 706 8.73 -0.55 9.60
C ARG A 706 9.34 -0.05 10.91
N PRO A 707 10.47 -0.59 11.38
CA PRO A 707 11.08 -0.08 12.60
C PRO A 707 11.43 1.41 12.54
N ARG A 708 11.90 1.91 11.39
CA ARG A 708 12.12 3.36 11.20
C ARG A 708 10.82 4.14 11.35
N ALA A 709 9.70 3.66 10.80
CA ALA A 709 8.41 4.32 11.00
C ALA A 709 8.01 4.35 12.49
N ASP A 710 8.24 3.27 13.22
CA ASP A 710 7.99 3.20 14.66
C ASP A 710 8.87 4.20 15.44
N MET A 711 10.18 4.25 15.18
CA MET A 711 11.11 5.20 15.82
C MET A 711 10.70 6.66 15.61
N HIS A 712 10.23 7.00 14.41
CA HIS A 712 9.82 8.36 14.05
C HIS A 712 8.36 8.67 14.42
N SER A 713 7.66 7.74 15.07
CA SER A 713 6.27 7.95 15.50
C SER A 713 6.21 8.59 16.87
N TYR A 714 5.79 9.86 16.95
CA TYR A 714 5.74 10.66 18.19
C TYR A 714 7.09 10.69 18.92
N ASP A 715 7.25 9.85 19.95
CA ASP A 715 8.48 9.70 20.75
C ASP A 715 9.21 8.36 20.51
N GLY A 716 8.70 7.52 19.60
CA GLY A 716 9.20 6.21 19.19
C GLY A 716 9.25 5.13 20.28
N LEU A 717 8.68 5.40 21.46
CA LEU A 717 8.57 4.43 22.56
C LEU A 717 7.33 3.55 22.42
N GLY A 718 6.30 4.01 21.70
CA GLY A 718 5.06 3.24 21.49
C GLY A 718 4.42 2.84 22.82
N ASN A 719 3.92 1.60 22.91
CA ASN A 719 3.35 0.99 24.13
C ASN A 719 4.46 0.34 24.98
N PHE A 720 5.37 1.18 25.48
CA PHE A 720 6.63 0.76 26.07
C PHE A 720 6.46 -0.01 27.39
N ALA A 721 5.66 0.52 28.32
CA ALA A 721 5.45 -0.10 29.63
C ALA A 721 4.22 -1.02 29.65
N GLU A 722 3.41 -1.06 28.59
CA GLU A 722 2.20 -1.89 28.48
C GLU A 722 1.22 -1.66 29.64
N ARG A 723 1.20 -0.43 30.18
CA ARG A 723 0.26 -0.03 31.22
C ARG A 723 -1.08 0.34 30.58
N ALA A 724 -2.16 0.18 31.35
CA ALA A 724 -3.50 0.55 30.86
C ALA A 724 -3.62 2.05 30.56
N ASP A 725 -2.91 2.89 31.30
CA ASP A 725 -2.93 4.34 31.11
C ASP A 725 -2.08 4.81 29.91
N GLU A 726 -1.14 4.00 29.43
CA GLU A 726 -0.41 4.28 28.19
C GLU A 726 -1.30 4.14 26.94
N GLN A 727 -2.37 3.33 27.00
CA GLN A 727 -3.22 3.03 25.83
C GLN A 727 -3.85 4.26 25.18
N ASN A 728 -4.02 5.34 25.94
CA ASN A 728 -4.60 6.60 25.47
C ASN A 728 -3.57 7.63 24.99
N LEU A 729 -2.27 7.34 25.11
CA LEU A 729 -1.22 8.27 24.71
C LEU A 729 -1.14 8.34 23.18
N PRO A 730 -0.89 9.52 22.58
CA PRO A 730 -0.74 9.64 21.13
C PRO A 730 0.35 8.73 20.53
N ALA A 731 1.40 8.43 21.29
CA ALA A 731 2.45 7.50 20.88
C ALA A 731 1.99 6.03 20.82
N VAL A 732 1.01 5.65 21.65
CA VAL A 732 0.42 4.31 21.66
C VAL A 732 -0.78 4.23 20.76
N ASN A 733 -1.64 5.25 20.75
CA ASN A 733 -2.85 5.37 19.96
C ASN A 733 -2.90 6.76 19.30
N PRO A 734 -2.24 6.92 18.13
CA PRO A 734 -2.23 8.17 17.37
C PRO A 734 -3.67 8.59 17.06
N PRO A 735 -4.06 9.86 17.33
CA PRO A 735 -5.32 10.36 16.82
C PRO A 735 -5.39 10.15 15.29
N VAL A 736 -6.59 9.81 14.81
CA VAL A 736 -6.87 9.71 13.38
C VAL A 736 -6.49 11.05 12.76
N ARG A 737 -5.45 11.07 11.92
CA ARG A 737 -5.09 12.25 11.14
C ARG A 737 -6.10 12.34 10.01
N PRO A 738 -7.09 13.26 10.06
CA PRO A 738 -8.02 13.38 8.95
C PRO A 738 -7.18 13.75 7.73
N PHE A 739 -7.32 12.97 6.67
CA PHE A 739 -6.72 13.35 5.40
C PHE A 739 -7.39 14.66 4.98
N VAL A 740 -6.66 15.77 5.12
CA VAL A 740 -7.12 17.07 4.66
C VAL A 740 -7.10 16.99 3.14
N SER A 741 -8.28 16.75 2.57
CA SER A 741 -8.40 16.71 1.12
C SER A 741 -7.77 17.99 0.54
N PRO A 742 -6.99 17.90 -0.54
CA PRO A 742 -6.52 19.11 -1.20
C PRO A 742 -7.72 19.91 -1.74
N TRP A 743 -8.91 19.31 -1.84
CA TRP A 743 -10.11 19.93 -2.39
C TRP A 743 -10.74 21.00 -1.52
N PRO A 744 -10.89 20.91 -0.19
CA PRO A 744 -11.24 22.06 0.64
C PRO A 744 -10.26 23.22 0.52
N ALA A 745 -8.94 22.97 0.45
CA ALA A 745 -7.97 24.05 0.25
C ALA A 745 -8.05 24.58 -1.19
N MET A 746 -8.20 23.73 -2.20
CA MET A 746 -8.47 24.12 -3.59
C MET A 746 -9.82 24.80 -3.74
N ARG A 747 -10.82 24.47 -2.94
CA ARG A 747 -12.18 25.02 -2.93
C ARG A 747 -12.20 26.35 -2.22
N ALA A 748 -11.61 26.47 -1.03
CA ALA A 748 -11.37 27.76 -0.40
C ALA A 748 -10.59 28.65 -1.36
N ARG A 749 -9.55 28.11 -2.04
CA ARG A 749 -8.84 28.81 -3.11
C ARG A 749 -9.72 29.12 -4.31
N LEU A 750 -10.59 28.24 -4.81
CA LEU A 750 -11.46 28.43 -5.97
C LEU A 750 -12.67 29.34 -5.66
N GLU A 751 -13.19 29.31 -4.44
CA GLU A 751 -14.26 30.16 -3.91
C GLU A 751 -13.69 31.56 -3.64
N GLN A 752 -12.51 31.66 -3.04
CA GLN A 752 -11.78 32.93 -2.90
C GLN A 752 -11.32 33.47 -4.26
N SER A 753 -10.99 32.59 -5.21
CA SER A 753 -10.66 32.93 -6.59
C SER A 753 -11.90 33.26 -7.42
N SER A 754 -13.08 32.77 -7.02
CA SER A 754 -14.38 33.20 -7.55
C SER A 754 -14.78 34.59 -7.05
N SER A 755 -14.36 34.97 -5.83
CA SER A 755 -14.45 36.36 -5.36
C SER A 755 -13.40 37.29 -5.98
N ALA A 756 -12.36 36.74 -6.60
CA ALA A 756 -11.38 37.45 -7.42
C ALA A 756 -11.67 37.34 -8.93
N MET A 757 -12.89 36.93 -9.32
CA MET A 757 -13.28 36.97 -10.73
C MET A 757 -13.32 38.43 -11.20
N PRO A 758 -12.67 38.75 -12.34
CA PRO A 758 -12.83 40.05 -12.98
C PRO A 758 -14.30 40.33 -13.24
N GLU A 759 -14.70 41.61 -13.26
CA GLU A 759 -16.08 41.97 -13.59
C GLU A 759 -16.51 41.35 -14.93
N PRO A 760 -17.81 41.02 -15.12
CA PRO A 760 -18.30 40.42 -16.36
C PRO A 760 -17.86 41.15 -17.65
N ALA A 761 -17.67 42.48 -17.57
CA ALA A 761 -17.16 43.30 -18.67
C ALA A 761 -15.70 42.97 -19.05
N ASP A 762 -14.85 42.64 -18.08
CA ASP A 762 -13.47 42.22 -18.31
C ASP A 762 -13.40 40.80 -18.87
N TRP A 763 -14.35 39.94 -18.47
CA TRP A 763 -14.52 38.61 -19.08
C TRP A 763 -14.91 38.70 -20.55
N VAL A 764 -15.81 39.60 -20.91
CA VAL A 764 -16.21 39.83 -22.31
C VAL A 764 -15.05 40.39 -23.13
N LYS A 765 -14.31 41.38 -22.61
CA LYS A 765 -13.12 41.93 -23.29
C LYS A 765 -12.02 40.87 -23.43
N ALA A 766 -11.70 40.15 -22.37
CA ALA A 766 -10.70 39.08 -22.40
C ALA A 766 -11.12 37.95 -23.35
N THR A 767 -12.38 37.53 -23.31
CA THR A 767 -12.90 36.48 -24.21
C THR A 767 -12.95 36.95 -25.66
N ALA A 768 -13.28 38.22 -25.92
CA ALA A 768 -13.25 38.79 -27.27
C ALA A 768 -11.81 38.89 -27.81
N LEU A 769 -10.85 39.28 -26.96
CA LEU A 769 -9.43 39.40 -27.33
C LEU A 769 -8.79 38.02 -27.53
N ILE A 770 -9.08 37.07 -26.64
CA ILE A 770 -8.68 35.66 -26.76
C ILE A 770 -9.32 35.02 -28.01
N GLY A 771 -10.62 35.23 -28.20
CA GLY A 771 -11.35 34.76 -29.38
C GLY A 771 -10.76 35.35 -30.66
N GLY A 772 -10.43 36.65 -30.67
CA GLY A 772 -9.76 37.33 -31.77
C GLY A 772 -8.39 36.75 -32.09
N VAL A 773 -7.56 36.47 -31.07
CA VAL A 773 -6.24 35.83 -31.24
C VAL A 773 -6.35 34.40 -31.77
N VAL A 774 -7.30 33.61 -31.25
CA VAL A 774 -7.55 32.24 -31.73
C VAL A 774 -8.04 32.24 -33.19
N VAL A 775 -8.95 33.16 -33.54
CA VAL A 775 -9.44 33.31 -34.92
C VAL A 775 -8.33 33.80 -35.86
N ALA A 776 -7.53 34.77 -35.45
CA ALA A 776 -6.39 35.26 -36.23
C ALA A 776 -5.35 34.17 -36.47
N THR A 777 -5.05 33.35 -35.45
CA THR A 777 -4.12 32.22 -35.59
C THR A 777 -4.69 31.07 -36.40
N ALA A 778 -6.02 30.93 -36.47
CA ALA A 778 -6.67 29.93 -37.33
C ALA A 778 -6.42 30.19 -38.83
N LEU A 779 -6.12 31.44 -39.22
CA LEU A 779 -5.69 31.77 -40.59
C LEU A 779 -4.36 31.09 -40.96
N SER A 780 -3.53 30.77 -39.96
CA SER A 780 -2.25 30.09 -40.14
C SER A 780 -2.36 28.56 -40.16
N ASP A 781 -3.53 27.99 -39.85
CA ASP A 781 -3.70 26.53 -39.73
C ASP A 781 -3.39 25.80 -41.05
N LYS A 782 -3.95 26.27 -42.18
CA LYS A 782 -3.73 25.67 -43.51
C LYS A 782 -2.31 25.86 -44.06
N PRO A 783 -1.69 27.06 -44.03
CA PRO A 783 -0.33 27.22 -44.54
C PRO A 783 0.70 26.44 -43.71
N VAL A 784 0.55 26.42 -42.37
CA VAL A 784 1.46 25.67 -41.49
C VAL A 784 1.28 24.16 -41.65
N ASP A 785 0.06 23.63 -41.71
CA ASP A 785 -0.14 22.19 -41.96
C ASP A 785 0.43 21.75 -43.31
N ARG A 786 0.30 22.56 -44.37
CA ARG A 786 0.92 22.27 -45.67
C ARG A 786 2.45 22.18 -45.57
N PHE A 787 3.07 23.08 -44.83
CA PHE A 787 4.52 23.05 -44.60
C PHE A 787 4.93 21.80 -43.81
N VAL A 788 4.21 21.48 -42.73
CA VAL A 788 4.50 20.31 -41.88
C VAL A 788 4.28 19.01 -42.65
N LYS A 789 3.17 18.87 -43.39
CA LYS A 789 2.86 17.72 -44.24
C LYS A 789 3.96 17.44 -45.26
N LYS A 790 4.54 18.49 -45.87
CA LYS A 790 5.66 18.36 -46.81
C LYS A 790 6.94 17.80 -46.15
N HIS A 791 7.15 18.04 -44.86
CA HIS A 791 8.38 17.67 -44.14
C HIS A 791 8.16 16.59 -43.07
N GLN A 792 6.98 15.95 -43.02
CA GLN A 792 6.56 15.05 -41.94
C GLN A 792 7.48 13.83 -41.73
N TYR A 793 8.25 13.45 -42.76
CA TYR A 793 9.22 12.35 -42.70
C TYR A 793 10.62 12.77 -42.20
N SER A 794 10.87 14.08 -42.03
CA SER A 794 12.14 14.57 -41.49
C SER A 794 12.37 14.07 -40.06
N SER A 795 13.62 13.78 -39.71
CA SER A 795 14.01 13.39 -38.35
C SER A 795 13.73 14.51 -37.35
N VAL A 796 13.91 15.77 -37.77
CA VAL A 796 13.67 16.97 -36.96
C VAL A 796 12.22 17.07 -36.51
N LEU A 797 11.23 17.04 -37.42
CA LEU A 797 9.82 17.16 -37.03
C LEU A 797 9.34 15.96 -36.20
N ARG A 798 9.81 14.75 -36.52
CA ARG A 798 9.49 13.54 -35.72
C ARG A 798 10.05 13.61 -34.30
N ASN A 799 11.29 14.08 -34.14
CA ASN A 799 11.88 14.26 -32.81
C ASN A 799 11.19 15.39 -32.05
N TRP A 800 10.79 16.47 -32.72
CA TRP A 800 10.05 17.57 -32.10
C TRP A 800 8.65 17.14 -31.64
N ASP A 801 7.93 16.30 -32.39
CA ASP A 801 6.67 15.72 -31.93
C ASP A 801 6.86 14.85 -30.67
N ARG A 802 7.94 14.05 -30.61
CA ARG A 802 8.28 13.29 -29.39
C ARG A 802 8.52 14.20 -28.19
N VAL A 803 9.26 15.30 -28.36
CA VAL A 803 9.46 16.32 -27.31
C VAL A 803 8.12 16.91 -26.90
N GLY A 804 7.27 17.30 -27.86
CA GLY A 804 5.95 17.84 -27.58
C GLY A 804 5.01 16.86 -26.86
N LYS A 805 5.15 15.55 -27.12
CA LYS A 805 4.41 14.49 -26.44
C LYS A 805 4.90 14.29 -25.00
N ALA A 806 6.20 14.33 -24.76
CA ALA A 806 6.81 14.07 -23.45
C ALA A 806 6.77 15.30 -22.52
N MET A 807 6.86 16.51 -23.07
CA MET A 807 7.04 17.75 -22.31
C MET A 807 5.97 18.00 -21.24
N PRO A 808 4.65 17.85 -21.50
CA PRO A 808 3.65 18.07 -20.46
C PRO A 808 3.83 17.13 -19.26
N PHE A 809 4.21 15.88 -19.51
CA PHE A 809 4.50 14.91 -18.43
C PHE A 809 5.77 15.27 -17.67
N ALA A 810 6.81 15.74 -18.36
CA ALA A 810 8.03 16.22 -17.72
C ALA A 810 7.76 17.43 -16.81
N LEU A 811 6.94 18.38 -17.27
CA LEU A 811 6.56 19.55 -16.47
C LEU A 811 5.67 19.20 -15.28
N VAL A 812 4.70 18.29 -15.46
CA VAL A 812 3.90 17.78 -14.34
C VAL A 812 4.79 17.03 -13.33
N GLY A 813 5.75 16.24 -13.82
CA GLY A 813 6.76 15.60 -12.99
C GLY A 813 7.62 16.61 -12.22
N ALA A 814 8.06 17.69 -12.88
CA ALA A 814 8.81 18.76 -12.25
C ALA A 814 7.98 19.53 -11.20
N ALA A 815 6.70 19.81 -11.47
CA ALA A 815 5.79 20.43 -10.51
C ALA A 815 5.53 19.52 -9.29
N GLY A 816 5.35 18.22 -9.53
CA GLY A 816 5.24 17.22 -8.46
C GLY A 816 6.54 17.09 -7.65
N ALA A 817 7.70 17.17 -8.30
CA ALA A 817 9.00 17.18 -7.63
C ALA A 817 9.21 18.45 -6.79
N ALA A 818 8.83 19.62 -7.32
CA ALA A 818 8.83 20.86 -6.56
C ALA A 818 7.90 20.78 -5.33
N PHE A 819 6.71 20.21 -5.50
CA PHE A 819 5.79 19.91 -4.39
C PHE A 819 6.37 18.95 -3.35
N ALA A 820 7.14 17.95 -3.79
CA ALA A 820 7.65 16.89 -2.93
C ALA A 820 8.98 17.24 -2.23
N PHE A 821 9.88 17.94 -2.93
CA PHE A 821 11.28 18.13 -2.55
C PHE A 821 11.68 19.60 -2.40
N GLY A 822 10.80 20.54 -2.76
CA GLY A 822 11.08 21.97 -2.68
C GLY A 822 11.20 22.48 -1.24
N ASP A 823 11.70 23.69 -1.09
CA ASP A 823 11.47 24.49 0.12
C ASP A 823 9.99 24.89 0.23
N ASP A 824 9.56 25.48 1.35
CA ASP A 824 8.14 25.81 1.58
C ASP A 824 7.52 26.62 0.43
N ARG A 825 8.32 27.54 -0.15
CA ARG A 825 7.92 28.34 -1.30
C ARG A 825 7.70 27.47 -2.54
N MET A 826 8.67 26.63 -2.89
CA MET A 826 8.62 25.77 -4.07
C MET A 826 7.60 24.64 -3.92
N GLN A 827 7.38 24.11 -2.72
CA GLN A 827 6.32 23.15 -2.45
C GLN A 827 4.94 23.74 -2.74
N ASN A 828 4.71 24.95 -2.22
CA ASN A 828 3.48 25.67 -2.42
C ASN A 828 3.21 25.95 -3.91
N ILE A 829 4.21 26.45 -4.66
CA ILE A 829 4.06 26.66 -6.11
C ILE A 829 3.85 25.35 -6.87
N GLY A 830 4.55 24.28 -6.48
CA GLY A 830 4.34 22.94 -7.04
C GLY A 830 2.89 22.48 -6.89
N LEU A 831 2.27 22.74 -5.74
CA LEU A 831 0.86 22.46 -5.51
C LEU A 831 -0.06 23.32 -6.41
N ILE A 832 0.18 24.63 -6.52
CA ILE A 832 -0.61 25.53 -7.40
C ILE A 832 -0.51 25.07 -8.85
N SER A 833 0.69 24.69 -9.29
CA SER A 833 0.96 24.17 -10.64
C SER A 833 0.15 22.91 -10.91
N MET A 834 0.17 21.93 -10.00
CA MET A 834 -0.64 20.71 -10.15
C MET A 834 -2.15 20.99 -10.16
N GLN A 835 -2.62 21.91 -9.31
CA GLN A 835 -4.03 22.33 -9.30
C GLN A 835 -4.42 23.01 -10.62
N SER A 836 -3.55 23.86 -11.13
CA SER A 836 -3.73 24.55 -12.42
C SER A 836 -3.82 23.55 -13.56
N VAL A 837 -2.95 22.54 -13.57
CA VAL A 837 -2.99 21.44 -14.54
C VAL A 837 -4.32 20.69 -14.47
N ALA A 838 -4.79 20.33 -13.27
CA ALA A 838 -6.05 19.60 -13.11
C ALA A 838 -7.25 20.41 -13.60
N ALA A 839 -7.37 21.68 -13.17
CA ALA A 839 -8.46 22.58 -13.56
C ALA A 839 -8.45 22.87 -15.07
N ALA A 840 -7.29 23.22 -15.63
CA ALA A 840 -7.15 23.52 -17.05
C ALA A 840 -7.42 22.29 -17.93
N THR A 841 -7.00 21.09 -17.49
CA THR A 841 -7.31 19.84 -18.19
C THR A 841 -8.81 19.54 -18.19
N GLY A 842 -9.49 19.78 -17.07
CA GLY A 842 -10.95 19.64 -16.98
C GLY A 842 -11.67 20.56 -17.98
N LEU A 843 -11.29 21.85 -18.01
CA LEU A 843 -11.84 22.83 -18.95
C LEU A 843 -11.51 22.48 -20.41
N ALA A 844 -10.28 22.04 -20.71
CA ALA A 844 -9.90 21.61 -22.04
C ALA A 844 -10.72 20.39 -22.50
N MET A 845 -11.03 19.46 -21.60
CA MET A 845 -11.86 18.30 -21.93
C MET A 845 -13.30 18.72 -22.26
N VAL A 846 -13.89 19.67 -21.52
CA VAL A 846 -15.19 20.26 -21.88
C VAL A 846 -15.13 20.90 -23.26
N GLY A 847 -14.09 21.69 -23.55
CA GLY A 847 -13.88 22.30 -24.86
C GLY A 847 -13.79 21.28 -26.00
N LYS A 848 -13.04 20.19 -25.80
CA LYS A 848 -12.94 19.08 -26.78
C LYS A 848 -14.28 18.45 -27.09
N TYR A 849 -15.11 18.21 -26.08
CA TYR A 849 -16.44 17.65 -26.30
C TYR A 849 -17.42 18.61 -26.97
N ALA A 850 -17.38 19.90 -26.58
CA ALA A 850 -18.24 20.94 -27.11
C ALA A 850 -17.96 21.19 -28.60
N ILE A 851 -16.69 21.36 -28.96
CA ILE A 851 -16.29 21.80 -30.31
C ILE A 851 -16.07 20.59 -31.23
N GLY A 852 -15.45 19.51 -30.74
CA GLY A 852 -15.29 18.28 -31.51
C GLY A 852 -14.52 18.44 -32.83
N ARG A 853 -13.56 19.37 -32.91
CA ARG A 853 -12.79 19.68 -34.13
C ARG A 853 -11.92 18.50 -34.59
N ALA A 854 -11.88 18.19 -35.88
CA ALA A 854 -11.00 17.18 -36.46
C ALA A 854 -9.52 17.60 -36.45
N ARG A 855 -8.61 16.63 -36.37
CA ARG A 855 -7.15 16.86 -36.41
C ARG A 855 -6.63 17.09 -37.83
N PRO A 856 -5.48 17.75 -38.01
CA PRO A 856 -4.83 17.88 -39.32
C PRO A 856 -4.57 16.52 -39.99
N GLY A 857 -4.13 15.52 -39.21
CA GLY A 857 -3.90 14.17 -39.70
C GLY A 857 -5.15 13.41 -40.20
N GLU A 858 -6.37 13.88 -39.90
CA GLU A 858 -7.61 13.29 -40.42
C GLU A 858 -7.94 13.73 -41.85
N GLU A 859 -7.22 14.73 -42.39
CA GLU A 859 -7.39 15.24 -43.78
C GLU A 859 -8.80 15.75 -44.11
N ARG A 860 -9.59 16.13 -43.09
CA ARG A 860 -10.96 16.69 -43.23
C ARG A 860 -11.00 18.23 -43.26
N GLY A 861 -9.89 18.86 -42.89
CA GLY A 861 -9.72 20.30 -42.84
C GLY A 861 -9.98 20.93 -41.46
N PRO A 862 -9.62 22.22 -41.28
CA PRO A 862 -9.63 22.88 -39.98
C PRO A 862 -11.02 23.25 -39.47
N TRP A 863 -12.08 23.16 -40.26
CA TRP A 863 -13.44 23.55 -39.85
C TRP A 863 -14.41 22.36 -39.78
N SER A 864 -13.91 21.14 -39.93
CA SER A 864 -14.70 19.92 -39.81
C SER A 864 -14.70 19.38 -38.39
N SER A 865 -15.80 18.75 -38.00
CA SER A 865 -15.84 17.93 -36.78
C SER A 865 -15.17 16.57 -37.00
N VAL A 866 -14.81 15.92 -35.90
CA VAL A 866 -14.31 14.53 -35.88
C VAL A 866 -15.24 13.61 -36.66
N GLY A 867 -14.66 12.71 -37.46
CA GLY A 867 -15.41 11.77 -38.30
C GLY A 867 -16.02 10.60 -37.52
N ASP A 868 -16.93 9.87 -38.18
CA ASP A 868 -17.49 8.62 -37.64
C ASP A 868 -16.36 7.62 -37.32
N GLY A 869 -16.34 7.12 -36.08
CA GLY A 869 -15.28 6.23 -35.55
C GLY A 869 -14.22 6.91 -34.67
N TYR A 870 -14.14 8.24 -34.64
CA TYR A 870 -13.19 8.99 -33.79
C TYR A 870 -13.85 9.47 -32.48
N LYS A 871 -13.13 9.34 -31.35
CA LYS A 871 -13.64 9.74 -30.03
C LYS A 871 -13.56 11.28 -29.90
N ARG A 872 -14.66 11.97 -29.55
CA ARG A 872 -14.64 13.44 -29.25
C ARG A 872 -13.69 13.83 -28.11
N SER A 873 -13.39 12.91 -27.19
CA SER A 873 -12.34 13.11 -26.18
C SER A 873 -10.93 13.26 -26.78
N ASP A 874 -10.75 12.80 -28.02
CA ASP A 874 -9.51 12.87 -28.79
C ASP A 874 -9.53 14.00 -29.84
N ALA A 875 -10.57 14.84 -29.85
CA ALA A 875 -10.71 15.98 -30.75
C ALA A 875 -9.53 16.96 -30.66
N SER A 876 -9.33 17.74 -31.71
CA SER A 876 -8.17 18.63 -31.85
C SER A 876 -8.24 19.85 -30.93
N PHE A 877 -9.37 20.54 -30.87
CA PHE A 877 -9.50 21.82 -30.14
C PHE A 877 -10.10 21.65 -28.73
N PRO A 878 -9.56 22.32 -27.69
CA PRO A 878 -8.22 22.91 -27.63
C PRO A 878 -7.15 21.83 -27.44
N SER A 879 -5.87 22.18 -27.63
CA SER A 879 -4.77 21.24 -27.41
C SER A 879 -4.57 20.96 -25.92
N GLY A 880 -4.73 19.70 -25.51
CA GLY A 880 -4.52 19.29 -24.10
C GLY A 880 -3.06 19.38 -23.67
N HIS A 881 -2.11 19.01 -24.54
CA HIS A 881 -0.67 19.06 -24.24
C HIS A 881 -0.21 20.49 -23.95
N SER A 882 -0.62 21.43 -24.81
CA SER A 882 -0.32 22.85 -24.63
C SER A 882 -1.02 23.43 -23.39
N THR A 883 -2.28 23.07 -23.14
CA THR A 883 -3.00 23.47 -21.93
C THR A 883 -2.27 23.04 -20.66
N ILE A 884 -1.89 21.77 -20.57
CA ILE A 884 -1.17 21.22 -19.41
C ILE A 884 0.18 21.91 -19.24
N ALA A 885 0.93 22.10 -20.32
CA ALA A 885 2.25 22.71 -20.26
C ALA A 885 2.21 24.15 -19.74
N PHE A 886 1.34 24.99 -20.30
CA PHE A 886 1.18 26.37 -19.84
C PHE A 886 0.62 26.43 -18.43
N ALA A 887 -0.33 25.57 -18.07
CA ALA A 887 -0.85 25.49 -16.71
C ALA A 887 0.23 25.05 -15.70
N ALA A 888 1.13 24.15 -16.10
CA ALA A 888 2.22 23.69 -15.25
C ALA A 888 3.26 24.80 -15.01
N VAL A 889 3.68 25.53 -16.06
CA VAL A 889 4.76 26.52 -15.90
C VAL A 889 4.31 27.87 -15.38
N THR A 890 3.04 28.27 -15.61
CA THR A 890 2.59 29.64 -15.33
C THR A 890 2.79 30.06 -13.87
N PRO A 891 2.44 29.22 -12.86
CA PRO A 891 2.69 29.58 -11.46
C PRO A 891 4.18 29.78 -11.15
N PHE A 892 5.07 28.96 -11.72
CA PHE A 892 6.53 29.11 -11.56
C PHE A 892 7.06 30.35 -12.28
N ALA A 893 6.60 30.58 -13.51
CA ALA A 893 7.01 31.73 -14.31
C ALA A 893 6.66 33.05 -13.62
N LYS A 894 5.50 33.11 -12.96
CA LYS A 894 5.09 34.29 -12.18
C LYS A 894 5.78 34.38 -10.82
N GLU A 895 5.93 33.27 -10.10
CA GLU A 895 6.56 33.30 -8.78
C GLU A 895 8.03 33.69 -8.83
N TYR A 896 8.76 33.17 -9.81
CA TYR A 896 10.21 33.32 -9.93
C TYR A 896 10.63 34.35 -10.98
N ASP A 897 9.69 35.13 -11.52
CA ASP A 897 9.92 36.07 -12.62
C ASP A 897 10.72 35.43 -13.78
N ALA A 898 10.26 34.26 -14.21
CA ALA A 898 10.94 33.37 -15.13
C ALA A 898 10.15 33.22 -16.45
N PRO A 899 10.01 34.29 -17.27
CA PRO A 899 9.20 34.26 -18.48
C PRO A 899 9.72 33.30 -19.55
N TRP A 900 11.00 32.89 -19.48
CA TRP A 900 11.60 31.90 -20.37
C TRP A 900 10.87 30.54 -20.31
N LEU A 901 10.20 30.23 -19.21
CA LEU A 901 9.38 29.02 -19.06
C LEU A 901 8.20 28.98 -20.04
N TYR A 902 7.64 30.13 -20.42
CA TYR A 902 6.63 30.19 -21.48
C TYR A 902 7.21 29.81 -22.84
N GLY A 903 8.48 30.13 -23.09
CA GLY A 903 9.22 29.68 -24.27
C GLY A 903 9.34 28.16 -24.30
N VAL A 904 9.66 27.53 -23.17
CA VAL A 904 9.72 26.06 -23.05
C VAL A 904 8.36 25.42 -23.32
N ALA A 905 7.29 25.96 -22.75
CA ALA A 905 5.93 25.47 -22.98
C ALA A 905 5.49 25.66 -24.45
N ALA A 906 5.82 26.80 -25.05
CA ALA A 906 5.55 27.09 -26.46
C ALA A 906 6.30 26.13 -27.40
N LEU A 907 7.56 25.81 -27.11
CA LEU A 907 8.35 24.86 -27.90
C LEU A 907 7.71 23.48 -27.92
N GLY A 908 7.24 22.96 -26.79
CA GLY A 908 6.56 21.66 -26.79
C GLY A 908 5.15 21.72 -27.39
N ALA A 909 4.44 22.84 -27.27
CA ALA A 909 3.17 23.06 -27.97
C ALA A 909 3.36 23.03 -29.51
N ALA A 910 4.38 23.72 -30.02
CA ALA A 910 4.75 23.70 -31.43
C ALA A 910 5.13 22.29 -31.93
N GLY A 911 5.74 21.46 -31.08
CA GLY A 911 6.00 20.05 -31.38
C GLY A 911 4.73 19.26 -31.73
N ARG A 912 3.57 19.60 -31.15
CA ARG A 912 2.29 18.95 -31.49
C ARG A 912 1.75 19.38 -32.85
N VAL A 913 2.06 20.61 -33.28
CA VAL A 913 1.79 21.08 -34.64
C VAL A 913 2.72 20.37 -35.64
N ALA A 914 4.01 20.23 -35.30
CA ALA A 914 5.00 19.48 -36.09
C ALA A 914 4.61 18.01 -36.31
N GLY A 915 3.93 17.40 -35.33
CA GLY A 915 3.39 16.05 -35.45
C GLY A 915 2.02 15.94 -36.15
N ARG A 916 1.48 17.05 -36.68
CA ARG A 916 0.13 17.13 -37.30
C ARG A 916 -1.00 16.63 -36.36
N ASN A 917 -0.78 16.74 -35.05
CA ASN A 917 -1.73 16.32 -34.03
C ASN A 917 -2.71 17.42 -33.64
N HIS A 918 -2.33 18.68 -33.84
CA HIS A 918 -3.13 19.87 -33.53
C HIS A 918 -2.88 20.97 -34.57
N TRP A 919 -3.92 21.77 -34.84
CA TRP A 919 -3.79 23.02 -35.59
C TRP A 919 -3.07 24.08 -34.76
N VAL A 920 -2.54 25.14 -35.40
CA VAL A 920 -1.84 26.23 -34.70
C VAL A 920 -2.79 26.89 -33.71
N SER A 921 -3.99 27.22 -34.15
CA SER A 921 -5.04 27.82 -33.32
C SER A 921 -5.46 26.94 -32.14
N ASP A 922 -5.41 25.60 -32.27
CA ASP A 922 -5.69 24.69 -31.15
C ASP A 922 -4.63 24.79 -30.05
N THR A 923 -3.36 24.91 -30.44
CA THR A 923 -2.25 25.06 -29.48
C THR A 923 -2.23 26.44 -28.87
N VAL A 924 -2.60 27.49 -29.60
CA VAL A 924 -2.72 28.84 -29.05
C VAL A 924 -3.88 28.91 -28.05
N ALA A 925 -5.06 28.38 -28.41
CA ALA A 925 -6.20 28.31 -27.49
C ALA A 925 -5.88 27.50 -26.22
N GLY A 926 -5.19 26.36 -26.36
CA GLY A 926 -4.73 25.57 -25.22
C GLY A 926 -3.76 26.35 -24.33
N SER A 927 -2.80 27.06 -24.93
CA SER A 927 -1.78 27.84 -24.21
C SER A 927 -2.42 28.97 -23.41
N ILE A 928 -3.37 29.69 -24.02
CA ILE A 928 -4.14 30.75 -23.37
C ILE A 928 -4.95 30.19 -22.21
N LEU A 929 -5.65 29.07 -22.41
CA LEU A 929 -6.43 28.43 -21.35
C LEU A 929 -5.54 28.03 -20.16
N GLY A 930 -4.40 27.38 -20.43
CA GLY A 930 -3.44 26.99 -19.40
C GLY A 930 -2.84 28.19 -18.66
N TYR A 931 -2.45 29.24 -19.40
CA TYR A 931 -1.95 30.49 -18.84
C TYR A 931 -2.99 31.21 -17.99
N ALA A 932 -4.24 31.30 -18.46
CA ALA A 932 -5.31 31.98 -17.74
C ALA A 932 -5.61 31.27 -16.42
N VAL A 933 -5.77 29.94 -16.45
CA VAL A 933 -6.04 29.15 -15.24
C VAL A 933 -4.86 29.20 -14.26
N GLY A 934 -3.62 29.05 -14.76
CA GLY A 934 -2.42 29.14 -13.92
C GLY A 934 -2.21 30.53 -13.32
N SER A 935 -2.47 31.58 -14.11
CA SER A 935 -2.42 32.97 -13.66
C SER A 935 -3.47 33.26 -12.60
N TRP A 936 -4.69 32.79 -12.81
CA TRP A 936 -5.82 32.98 -11.92
C TRP A 936 -5.58 32.31 -10.57
N LEU A 937 -5.14 31.04 -10.57
CA LEU A 937 -4.85 30.31 -9.33
C LEU A 937 -3.61 30.83 -8.60
N TRP A 938 -2.58 31.30 -9.32
CA TRP A 938 -1.43 31.97 -8.70
C TRP A 938 -1.80 33.32 -8.07
N SER A 939 -2.55 34.17 -8.79
CA SER A 939 -2.90 35.53 -8.30
C SER A 939 -3.86 35.47 -7.12
N ALA A 940 -4.85 34.57 -7.17
CA ALA A 940 -5.81 34.36 -6.09
C ALA A 940 -5.16 33.93 -4.76
N GLN A 941 -3.93 33.42 -4.80
CA GLN A 941 -3.18 33.10 -3.60
C GLN A 941 -2.39 34.30 -3.06
N ARG A 942 -2.02 35.26 -3.91
CA ARG A 942 -1.09 36.34 -3.56
C ARG A 942 -1.81 37.63 -3.12
N ASP A 943 -3.01 37.88 -3.62
CA ASP A 943 -3.86 39.03 -3.24
C ASP A 943 -4.58 38.85 -1.88
N GLN A 944 -4.04 38.01 -0.99
CA GLN A 944 -4.53 37.85 0.38
C GLN A 944 -4.10 39.03 1.26
N ASP A 945 -4.84 40.15 1.17
CA ASP A 945 -4.55 41.36 1.94
C ASP A 945 -5.06 41.36 3.39
N LYS A 946 -5.64 40.26 3.89
CA LYS A 946 -6.13 40.18 5.27
C LYS A 946 -5.66 38.91 5.96
N SER A 947 -4.86 39.07 7.02
CA SER A 947 -4.75 38.05 8.07
C SER A 947 -6.15 37.80 8.63
N GLY A 948 -6.65 36.59 8.46
CA GLY A 948 -8.03 36.23 8.71
C GLY A 948 -8.15 35.21 9.81
N LEU A 949 -9.00 35.52 10.79
CA LEU A 949 -9.50 34.55 11.76
C LEU A 949 -10.55 33.68 11.03
N SER A 950 -10.14 32.49 10.57
CA SER A 950 -11.07 31.52 9.99
C SER A 950 -11.71 30.71 11.11
N ILE A 951 -12.97 30.99 11.42
CA ILE A 951 -13.76 30.21 12.37
C ILE A 951 -14.53 29.14 11.58
N ASN A 952 -14.11 27.88 11.69
CA ASN A 952 -14.77 26.74 11.09
C ASN A 952 -15.53 25.96 12.17
N PRO A 953 -16.87 26.09 12.24
CA PRO A 953 -17.67 25.32 13.18
C PRO A 953 -17.77 23.86 12.71
N GLY A 954 -17.28 22.95 13.55
CA GLY A 954 -17.47 21.51 13.46
C GLY A 954 -18.55 21.02 14.44
N PRO A 955 -19.01 19.75 14.31
CA PRO A 955 -20.09 19.21 15.12
C PRO A 955 -19.80 19.14 16.64
N LYS A 956 -18.53 19.27 17.05
CA LYS A 956 -18.08 19.23 18.45
C LYS A 956 -16.91 20.19 18.78
N GLU A 957 -16.45 20.97 17.81
CA GLU A 957 -15.34 21.90 18.00
C GLU A 957 -15.50 23.11 17.09
N VAL A 958 -15.05 24.27 17.55
CA VAL A 958 -14.92 25.47 16.73
C VAL A 958 -13.44 25.61 16.44
N SER A 959 -13.02 25.28 15.23
CA SER A 959 -11.62 25.46 14.85
C SER A 959 -11.41 26.90 14.42
N VAL A 960 -10.55 27.60 15.16
CA VAL A 960 -10.18 28.98 14.89
C VAL A 960 -8.79 28.94 14.28
N THR A 961 -8.71 29.09 12.96
CA THR A 961 -7.44 29.12 12.24
C THR A 961 -7.07 30.56 11.97
N TRP A 962 -6.04 31.05 12.64
CA TRP A 962 -5.44 32.34 12.31
C TRP A 962 -4.52 32.13 11.10
N GLN A 963 -4.94 32.64 9.94
CA GLN A 963 -4.10 32.62 8.75
C GLN A 963 -3.24 33.90 8.75
N THR A 964 -1.96 33.76 9.07
CA THR A 964 -0.99 34.86 8.90
C THR A 964 -0.64 35.04 7.44
N LYS A 965 -0.45 36.30 7.05
CA LYS A 965 0.15 36.70 5.77
C LYS A 965 1.51 36.01 5.60
N TYR A 966 1.83 35.57 4.39
CA TYR A 966 3.19 35.22 3.99
C TYR A 966 3.84 36.43 3.31
#